data_AF-A0A1W1EL29-F1
#
_entry.id   AF-A0A1W1EL29-F1
#
_cell.length_a   1.000
_cell.length_b   1.000
_cell.length_c   1.000
_cell.angle_alpha   90.00
_cell.angle_beta   90.00
_cell.angle_gamma   90.00
#
_symmetry.space_group_name_H-M   'P 1'
#
loop_
_entity.id
_entity.type
_entity.pdbx_description
1 polymer ?
#
loop_
_entity_poly.entity_id
_entity_poly.type
_entity_poly.pdbx_seq_one_letter_code
_entity_poly.pdbx_strand_id
1 'polypeptide(L)'
;MKNILSIIIAILLIILIILGLFGFNKLYNLASIKLSTPQVITLCCDKNKTKKIEEFSDEESQICPLKSIPTEEELKMAKISWKYIENNFIKKTGLMSAADKYPSASVWDWANGVYAIFAAKKFKLITQEKYEEMMNRFLTTMQDMKLFNNELPNKTYNTISAKMTDYGNKPTPDGIGWSAADLARLLASLNVIEQCEPSLAPQIEKLTLRYRYCRILSVDGDLYGGSYKNGELKIGHETLTGYEEYLARSFELWGHDAGEARRYKFLKEELVYGVKVPTDTRKFYSNFVGSESYWYTGFDYGVDDNESGKYIKNIYKVQEERYNHTGQFTAVTEDHIDRPPYFLYNTIFTNGEAFKIINHDAQDYNDFKSVSTKAAIGMKYLFDTPYANKIFNYVKNNYDAKKGYYAGIYETMAGQNKALTLNTNSIILESLLFSKIGNLQELKKIKSRGTYDYYRNNVNNFKCLPTKEKMIVLEPYTPNNKEQNSSEIAEDLKDATIAWKYFENNYNEKTGIVNASNSYKVIKVDAIGKTIMATISARKLNIISEDIFIERINKIMETIKGLKLYNDELPNRYYDASTGEAINSKGWDLYSIAHMITGLYYLQRDYPKYKNDIFTIITKYDFSRALKDGMKNYSSNDKGDEWSKSVADPAKEYYIHNALKLFNIYSYSHFVDERNLDYRAIYGYEIPFGFYYGVANGESYLWSMMEHPYYLKYKHYSSNIYFALKERYMRTNKISTSTEEHLDKAPYWIQNTIYHNKRDWSDFDKSDNNLPKLKLVSTKASFIYNALYGYIDDYARFLKDYTKKFYKDDYGWFGGYYSDSKRVNKSLNILTNSAVLESIYYKKVGNLYYNQKDKLADKIAIHHIDLSNRFSLESKKIELFYYSTELLNKFKDIDDVIRVERKDEDFVVRIGDFQTKEEAISYLSKHKKEMKDFKVVNIDIDSSKFLFSNRYYKYDYRFPYKNRVIDEENLEFKKFLETPKAKKIIEDRELKKEEKKRLKEEAKIKKEQEKLKEKESKNKKEEFKKKD
;
A
#
# COMPACT_ATOMS: atom_id res chain seq x y z
N MET A 1 54.13 -22.14 10.86
CA MET A 1 53.17 -21.11 10.43
C MET A 1 53.72 -20.11 9.40
N LYS A 2 54.98 -19.67 9.45
CA LYS A 2 55.54 -18.80 8.37
C LYS A 2 55.76 -19.51 7.01
N ASN A 3 56.03 -20.81 6.98
CA ASN A 3 56.26 -21.54 5.72
C ASN A 3 54.99 -21.89 4.92
N ILE A 4 53.80 -21.91 5.53
CA ILE A 4 52.54 -22.19 4.83
C ILE A 4 52.04 -20.95 4.08
N LEU A 5 52.28 -19.76 4.63
CA LEU A 5 51.89 -18.50 3.99
C LEU A 5 52.69 -18.23 2.71
N SER A 6 53.99 -18.54 2.70
CA SER A 6 54.84 -18.40 1.50
C SER A 6 54.47 -19.38 0.38
N ILE A 7 54.01 -20.59 0.71
CA ILE A 7 53.56 -21.58 -0.28
C ILE A 7 52.22 -21.16 -0.89
N ILE A 8 51.30 -20.61 -0.09
CA ILE A 8 50.00 -20.11 -0.58
C ILE A 8 50.19 -18.90 -1.52
N ILE A 9 51.12 -17.99 -1.19
CA ILE A 9 51.44 -16.83 -2.03
C ILE A 9 52.10 -17.28 -3.35
N ALA A 10 52.98 -18.28 -3.32
CA ALA A 10 53.62 -18.82 -4.52
C ALA A 10 52.60 -19.52 -5.46
N ILE A 11 51.62 -20.27 -4.90
CA ILE A 11 50.56 -20.92 -5.68
C ILE A 11 49.62 -19.89 -6.31
N LEU A 12 49.28 -18.81 -5.60
CA LEU A 12 48.47 -17.70 -6.12
C LEU A 12 49.16 -16.94 -7.26
N LEU A 13 50.47 -16.75 -7.17
CA LEU A 13 51.29 -16.14 -8.23
C LEU A 13 51.38 -17.03 -9.48
N ILE A 14 51.50 -18.36 -9.31
CA ILE A 14 51.51 -19.30 -10.44
C ILE A 14 50.15 -19.33 -11.15
N ILE A 15 49.04 -19.26 -10.40
CA ILE A 15 47.68 -19.21 -10.97
C ILE A 15 47.44 -17.91 -11.76
N LEU A 16 47.94 -16.78 -11.27
CA LEU A 16 47.88 -15.48 -11.97
C LEU A 16 48.71 -15.46 -13.26
N ILE A 17 49.85 -16.15 -13.28
CA ILE A 17 50.70 -16.26 -14.48
C ILE A 17 50.06 -17.21 -15.52
N ILE A 18 49.40 -18.29 -15.09
CA ILE A 18 48.66 -19.20 -15.98
C ILE A 18 47.43 -18.51 -16.58
N LEU A 19 46.74 -17.65 -15.81
CA LEU A 19 45.60 -16.86 -16.31
C LEU A 19 46.03 -15.72 -17.24
N GLY A 20 47.25 -15.22 -17.12
CA GLY A 20 47.81 -14.17 -17.99
C GLY A 20 48.35 -14.65 -19.34
N LEU A 21 48.50 -15.97 -19.55
CA LEU A 21 49.06 -16.55 -20.78
C LEU A 21 48.03 -16.79 -21.90
N PHE A 22 46.74 -16.57 -21.65
CA PHE A 22 45.70 -16.66 -22.67
C PHE A 22 45.02 -15.30 -22.93
N GLY A 23 45.58 -14.54 -23.89
CA GLY A 23 44.79 -13.62 -24.71
C GLY A 23 45.20 -12.15 -24.68
N PHE A 24 46.07 -11.78 -25.62
CA PHE A 24 46.35 -10.39 -25.99
C PHE A 24 45.41 -9.90 -27.13
N ASN A 25 45.09 -8.60 -27.08
CA ASN A 25 44.92 -7.61 -28.17
C ASN A 25 43.54 -7.05 -28.61
N LYS A 26 43.58 -5.69 -28.71
CA LYS A 26 42.65 -4.65 -29.24
C LYS A 26 41.49 -4.24 -28.32
N LEU A 27 41.27 -2.97 -27.95
CA LEU A 27 41.63 -1.67 -28.54
C LEU A 27 41.55 -0.54 -27.48
N TYR A 28 42.42 0.46 -27.64
CA TYR A 28 42.52 1.73 -26.89
C TYR A 28 41.22 2.57 -26.90
N ASN A 29 40.84 3.15 -25.75
CA ASN A 29 40.86 4.61 -25.52
C ASN A 29 40.37 5.03 -24.12
N LEU A 30 40.92 6.16 -23.67
CA LEU A 30 40.50 7.10 -22.62
C LEU A 30 41.09 6.98 -21.19
N ALA A 31 41.82 8.07 -20.90
CA ALA A 31 41.87 8.83 -19.65
C ALA A 31 42.87 8.39 -18.56
N SER A 32 43.99 9.09 -18.58
CA SER A 32 45.01 9.23 -17.53
C SER A 32 44.55 10.13 -16.37
N ILE A 33 44.51 9.61 -15.14
CA ILE A 33 44.78 10.38 -13.92
C ILE A 33 45.62 9.48 -12.99
N LYS A 34 46.86 9.91 -12.69
CA LYS A 34 47.77 9.30 -11.73
C LYS A 34 47.56 9.95 -10.36
N LEU A 35 47.36 9.12 -9.33
CA LEU A 35 47.62 9.47 -7.92
C LEU A 35 49.11 9.24 -7.60
N SER A 36 49.69 10.12 -6.80
CA SER A 36 50.87 9.83 -6.00
C SER A 36 50.85 10.60 -4.68
N THR A 37 51.08 9.88 -3.59
CA THR A 37 51.41 10.35 -2.23
C THR A 37 52.81 9.79 -1.86
N PRO A 38 53.40 10.11 -0.69
CA PRO A 38 53.86 11.42 -0.21
C PRO A 38 55.31 11.33 0.32
N GLN A 39 55.98 12.46 0.60
CA GLN A 39 57.08 12.47 1.59
C GLN A 39 57.32 13.86 2.22
N VAL A 40 57.74 13.78 3.48
CA VAL A 40 57.94 14.77 4.55
C VAL A 40 59.10 15.74 4.27
N ILE A 41 59.10 16.97 4.84
CA ILE A 41 60.26 17.67 5.46
C ILE A 41 59.82 18.95 6.22
N THR A 42 60.06 18.91 7.54
CA THR A 42 60.69 19.84 8.50
C THR A 42 60.51 21.39 8.46
N LEU A 43 60.19 21.92 9.66
CA LEU A 43 60.21 23.34 10.09
C LEU A 43 61.59 24.02 10.03
N CYS A 44 61.59 25.34 9.75
CA CYS A 44 62.55 26.31 10.31
C CYS A 44 61.90 27.72 10.44
N CYS A 45 62.29 28.45 11.50
CA CYS A 45 61.81 29.76 11.94
C CYS A 45 62.26 30.94 11.06
N ASP A 46 61.50 32.05 11.04
CA ASP A 46 62.07 33.37 11.41
C ASP A 46 61.03 34.41 11.89
N LYS A 47 61.48 35.33 12.75
CA LYS A 47 60.70 36.36 13.45
C LYS A 47 60.66 37.70 12.70
N ASN A 48 59.63 38.51 13.03
CA ASN A 48 59.45 39.96 12.83
C ASN A 48 58.82 40.45 11.50
N LYS A 49 57.52 40.81 11.55
CA LYS A 49 57.05 42.20 11.40
C LYS A 49 55.55 42.35 11.70
N THR A 50 55.26 43.48 12.31
CA THR A 50 54.00 43.97 12.86
C THR A 50 52.97 44.35 11.79
N LYS A 51 51.69 44.06 12.11
CA LYS A 51 50.45 44.76 11.72
C LYS A 51 50.34 45.29 10.28
N LYS A 52 49.55 44.57 9.48
CA LYS A 52 48.46 45.17 8.70
C LYS A 52 47.23 44.30 8.86
N ILE A 53 46.09 44.95 9.07
CA ILE A 53 44.76 44.34 9.05
C ILE A 53 44.58 43.85 7.61
N GLU A 54 44.72 42.54 7.41
CA GLU A 54 44.29 41.90 6.17
C GLU A 54 42.88 41.36 6.42
N GLU A 55 41.93 41.93 5.67
CA GLU A 55 40.66 41.32 5.37
C GLU A 55 40.91 39.86 4.99
N PHE A 56 40.47 38.94 5.84
CA PHE A 56 40.38 37.54 5.44
C PHE A 56 39.24 37.43 4.43
N SER A 57 39.60 37.55 3.16
CA SER A 57 38.86 36.97 2.05
C SER A 57 38.99 35.44 2.11
N ASP A 58 38.27 34.81 3.04
CA ASP A 58 37.99 33.38 2.99
C ASP A 58 36.77 33.14 2.09
N GLU A 59 36.93 33.40 0.79
CA GLU A 59 36.01 32.93 -0.26
C GLU A 59 36.23 31.43 -0.57
N GLU A 60 36.44 30.62 0.47
CA GLU A 60 36.31 29.17 0.35
C GLU A 60 34.83 28.80 0.50
N SER A 61 34.06 28.96 -0.59
CA SER A 61 32.78 28.31 -0.90
C SER A 61 31.91 27.90 0.32
N GLN A 62 31.39 28.88 1.08
CA GLN A 62 30.55 28.57 2.24
C GLN A 62 29.17 28.05 1.81
N ILE A 63 28.95 26.73 1.88
CA ILE A 63 27.65 26.10 1.55
C ILE A 63 26.59 26.56 2.56
N CYS A 64 25.44 27.03 2.05
CA CYS A 64 24.37 27.69 2.82
C CYS A 64 24.91 28.85 3.70
N PRO A 65 25.40 29.96 3.12
CA PRO A 65 25.92 31.08 3.89
C PRO A 65 24.78 31.83 4.60
N LEU A 66 25.09 32.50 5.71
CA LEU A 66 24.15 33.42 6.32
C LEU A 66 23.95 34.64 5.39
N LYS A 67 22.70 35.00 5.11
CA LYS A 67 22.30 36.21 4.38
C LYS A 67 22.52 37.48 5.20
N SER A 68 22.46 37.38 6.53
CA SER A 68 22.77 38.48 7.44
C SER A 68 23.40 37.97 8.74
N ILE A 69 24.23 38.80 9.36
CA ILE A 69 24.88 38.49 10.63
C ILE A 69 23.87 38.69 11.77
N PRO A 70 23.81 37.80 12.78
CA PRO A 70 22.96 38.01 13.93
C PRO A 70 23.44 39.21 14.77
N THR A 71 22.50 40.04 15.22
CA THR A 71 22.70 41.15 16.16
C THR A 71 23.18 40.65 17.52
N GLU A 72 23.65 41.56 18.38
CA GLU A 72 24.07 41.20 19.74
C GLU A 72 22.93 40.58 20.59
N GLU A 73 21.70 41.10 20.45
CA GLU A 73 20.52 40.56 21.15
C GLU A 73 20.19 39.14 20.65
N GLU A 74 20.27 38.91 19.34
CA GLU A 74 20.09 37.59 18.71
C GLU A 74 21.18 36.60 19.13
N LEU A 75 22.45 37.01 19.13
CA LEU A 75 23.56 36.16 19.60
C LEU A 75 23.43 35.83 21.08
N LYS A 76 23.00 36.79 21.91
CA LYS A 76 22.71 36.54 23.33
C LYS A 76 21.61 35.50 23.49
N MET A 77 20.52 35.64 22.75
CA MET A 77 19.40 34.70 22.75
C MET A 77 19.82 33.32 22.27
N ALA A 78 20.62 33.24 21.21
CA ALA A 78 21.16 31.99 20.69
C ALA A 78 22.06 31.30 21.74
N LYS A 79 22.96 32.04 22.41
CA LYS A 79 23.82 31.51 23.49
C LYS A 79 23.02 30.95 24.66
N ILE A 80 21.98 31.66 25.09
CA ILE A 80 21.11 31.22 26.20
C ILE A 80 20.35 29.96 25.78
N SER A 81 19.75 29.94 24.60
CA SER A 81 19.00 28.78 24.09
C SER A 81 19.90 27.56 23.91
N TRP A 82 21.11 27.76 23.38
CA TRP A 82 22.14 26.72 23.25
C TRP A 82 22.53 26.11 24.60
N LYS A 83 22.47 26.89 25.69
CA LYS A 83 22.82 26.40 27.02
C LYS A 83 21.92 25.23 27.46
N TYR A 84 20.64 25.23 27.06
CA TYR A 84 19.75 24.08 27.30
C TYR A 84 20.29 22.83 26.59
N ILE A 85 20.63 22.95 25.30
CA ILE A 85 21.14 21.85 24.49
C ILE A 85 22.42 21.30 25.09
N GLU A 86 23.36 22.18 25.46
CA GLU A 86 24.62 21.80 26.09
C GLU A 86 24.41 21.02 27.40
N ASN A 87 23.48 21.48 28.25
CA ASN A 87 23.21 20.85 29.54
C ASN A 87 22.48 19.49 29.39
N ASN A 88 21.72 19.30 28.32
CA ASN A 88 20.86 18.12 28.12
C ASN A 88 21.35 17.16 27.01
N PHE A 89 22.52 17.42 26.43
CA PHE A 89 23.17 16.55 25.45
C PHE A 89 23.92 15.39 26.13
N ILE A 90 23.54 14.17 25.80
CA ILE A 90 24.16 12.96 26.35
C ILE A 90 25.35 12.57 25.47
N LYS A 91 26.57 12.95 25.86
CA LYS A 91 27.81 12.62 25.11
C LYS A 91 27.93 11.15 24.70
N LYS A 92 27.49 10.23 25.56
CA LYS A 92 27.54 8.79 25.29
C LYS A 92 26.67 8.39 24.10
N THR A 93 25.52 9.01 23.86
CA THR A 93 24.58 8.58 22.80
C THR A 93 24.44 9.63 21.71
N GLY A 94 24.85 10.88 21.95
CA GLY A 94 24.58 12.00 21.05
C GLY A 94 23.11 12.44 21.07
N LEU A 95 22.30 11.89 21.97
CA LEU A 95 20.87 12.21 22.08
C LEU A 95 20.66 13.35 23.08
N MET A 96 19.54 14.06 22.93
CA MET A 96 19.16 15.18 23.81
C MET A 96 17.86 14.86 24.53
N SER A 97 17.77 15.25 25.81
CA SER A 97 16.55 15.10 26.62
C SER A 97 15.50 16.14 26.26
N ALA A 98 14.25 15.70 26.08
CA ALA A 98 13.12 16.56 25.73
C ALA A 98 12.79 17.58 26.83
N ALA A 99 12.94 17.19 28.09
CA ALA A 99 12.80 18.05 29.25
C ALA A 99 14.04 17.96 30.16
N ASP A 100 14.38 19.07 30.82
CA ASP A 100 15.54 19.14 31.72
C ASP A 100 15.44 18.09 32.83
N LYS A 101 16.53 17.37 33.08
CA LYS A 101 16.63 16.29 34.09
C LYS A 101 15.69 15.10 33.87
N TYR A 102 15.06 14.99 32.71
CA TYR A 102 14.22 13.86 32.34
C TYR A 102 14.81 13.16 31.12
N PRO A 103 15.54 12.03 31.27
CA PRO A 103 16.30 11.41 30.19
C PRO A 103 15.41 10.62 29.23
N SER A 104 14.45 11.29 28.61
CA SER A 104 13.51 10.76 27.63
C SER A 104 13.33 11.77 26.50
N ALA A 105 13.11 11.26 25.29
CA ALA A 105 12.78 12.07 24.12
C ALA A 105 12.06 11.25 23.06
N SER A 106 11.24 11.93 22.27
CA SER A 106 10.67 11.43 21.02
C SER A 106 11.62 11.68 19.84
N VAL A 107 11.27 11.15 18.67
CA VAL A 107 12.03 11.47 17.44
C VAL A 107 11.78 12.91 16.99
N TRP A 108 10.61 13.47 17.27
CA TRP A 108 10.30 14.89 17.05
C TRP A 108 11.27 15.81 17.79
N ASP A 109 11.51 15.52 19.07
CA ASP A 109 12.43 16.28 19.92
C ASP A 109 13.84 16.32 19.33
N TRP A 110 14.33 15.19 18.83
CA TRP A 110 15.65 15.12 18.22
C TRP A 110 15.74 15.80 16.87
N ALA A 111 14.66 15.80 16.08
CA ALA A 111 14.61 16.58 14.86
C ALA A 111 14.82 18.08 15.14
N ASN A 112 14.18 18.59 16.20
CA ASN A 112 14.39 19.97 16.65
C ASN A 112 15.81 20.18 17.22
N GLY A 113 16.36 19.18 17.91
CA GLY A 113 17.77 19.19 18.35
C GLY A 113 18.77 19.29 17.17
N VAL A 114 18.50 18.65 16.04
CA VAL A 114 19.33 18.75 14.82
C VAL A 114 19.37 20.19 14.30
N TYR A 115 18.23 20.88 14.23
CA TYR A 115 18.20 22.30 13.86
C TYR A 115 18.99 23.16 14.85
N ALA A 116 18.87 22.91 16.16
CA ALA A 116 19.60 23.64 17.18
C ALA A 116 21.13 23.48 17.07
N ILE A 117 21.61 22.26 16.82
CA ILE A 117 23.04 21.96 16.61
C ILE A 117 23.56 22.67 15.35
N PHE A 118 22.77 22.67 14.28
CA PHE A 118 23.11 23.36 13.04
C PHE A 118 23.14 24.89 13.20
N ALA A 119 22.16 25.46 13.90
CA ALA A 119 22.15 26.88 14.26
C ALA A 119 23.37 27.28 15.08
N ALA A 120 23.74 26.47 16.08
CA ALA A 120 24.92 26.71 16.92
C ALA A 120 26.22 26.75 16.10
N LYS A 121 26.36 25.86 15.12
CA LYS A 121 27.46 25.92 14.16
C LYS A 121 27.42 27.22 13.34
N LYS A 122 26.29 27.53 12.72
CA LYS A 122 26.15 28.71 11.83
C LYS A 122 26.40 30.03 12.56
N PHE A 123 26.00 30.11 13.83
CA PHE A 123 26.25 31.26 14.69
C PHE A 123 27.60 31.22 15.43
N LYS A 124 28.48 30.27 15.10
CA LYS A 124 29.81 30.10 15.71
C LYS A 124 29.76 29.99 17.24
N LEU A 125 28.70 29.38 17.78
CA LEU A 125 28.60 29.02 19.21
C LEU A 125 29.41 27.76 19.54
N ILE A 126 29.61 26.92 18.53
CA ILE A 126 30.48 25.73 18.56
C ILE A 126 31.38 25.73 17.32
N THR A 127 32.50 25.00 17.40
CA THR A 127 33.41 24.82 16.25
C THR A 127 32.88 23.78 15.26
N GLN A 128 33.46 23.75 14.05
CA GLN A 128 33.14 22.75 13.03
C GLN A 128 33.38 21.33 13.55
N GLU A 129 34.50 21.09 14.22
CA GLU A 129 34.88 19.78 14.77
C GLU A 129 33.88 19.33 15.82
N LYS A 130 33.41 20.28 16.66
CA LYS A 130 32.42 19.95 17.69
C LYS A 130 31.07 19.61 17.08
N TYR A 131 30.65 20.33 16.05
CA TYR A 131 29.45 20.04 15.29
C TYR A 131 29.51 18.63 14.68
N GLU A 132 30.61 18.29 14.02
CA GLU A 132 30.81 16.97 13.41
C GLU A 132 30.82 15.85 14.46
N GLU A 133 31.50 16.04 15.60
CA GLU A 133 31.49 15.10 16.72
C GLU A 133 30.04 14.83 17.19
N MET A 134 29.25 15.88 17.40
CA MET A 134 27.87 15.77 17.87
C MET A 134 26.97 15.08 16.85
N MET A 135 27.03 15.50 15.58
CA MET A 135 26.21 14.95 14.51
C MET A 135 26.56 13.49 14.20
N ASN A 136 27.86 13.15 14.11
CA ASN A 136 28.28 11.77 13.88
C ASN A 136 27.84 10.85 15.02
N ARG A 137 27.94 11.31 16.28
CA ARG A 137 27.49 10.52 17.42
C ARG A 137 25.97 10.31 17.41
N PHE A 138 25.21 11.36 17.12
CA PHE A 138 23.75 11.29 16.97
C PHE A 138 23.35 10.32 15.85
N LEU A 139 23.88 10.49 14.64
CA LEU A 139 23.56 9.66 13.47
C LEU A 139 23.96 8.20 13.67
N THR A 140 25.09 7.92 14.33
CA THR A 140 25.52 6.55 14.65
C THR A 140 24.52 5.88 15.61
N THR A 141 24.16 6.55 16.71
CA THR A 141 23.19 5.99 17.67
C THR A 141 21.81 5.78 17.03
N MET A 142 21.35 6.74 16.22
CA MET A 142 20.09 6.63 15.49
C MET A 142 20.11 5.49 14.46
N GLN A 143 21.28 5.11 13.93
CA GLN A 143 21.45 3.95 13.05
C GLN A 143 21.49 2.61 13.79
N ASP A 144 21.87 2.60 15.07
CA ASP A 144 22.05 1.38 15.85
C ASP A 144 20.86 1.06 16.78
N MET A 145 20.09 2.07 17.18
CA MET A 145 19.00 1.88 18.14
C MET A 145 17.92 0.90 17.64
N LYS A 146 17.33 0.15 18.56
CA LYS A 146 16.21 -0.76 18.25
C LYS A 146 14.99 0.03 17.77
N LEU A 147 14.30 -0.52 16.79
CA LEU A 147 13.08 0.04 16.22
C LEU A 147 11.87 -0.76 16.74
N PHE A 148 10.72 -0.11 16.86
CA PHE A 148 9.44 -0.79 17.07
C PHE A 148 9.23 -1.78 15.93
N ASN A 149 9.02 -3.05 16.28
CA ASN A 149 8.88 -4.16 15.33
C ASN A 149 10.02 -4.27 14.28
N ASN A 150 11.23 -3.75 14.56
CA ASN A 150 12.33 -3.61 13.59
C ASN A 150 11.98 -2.78 12.34
N GLU A 151 10.93 -1.96 12.38
CA GLU A 151 10.39 -1.25 11.21
C GLU A 151 10.53 0.26 11.32
N LEU A 152 10.14 0.82 12.47
CA LEU A 152 10.01 2.27 12.66
C LEU A 152 10.48 2.70 14.05
N PRO A 153 10.89 3.97 14.23
CA PRO A 153 11.21 4.45 15.56
C PRO A 153 10.04 4.30 16.52
N ASN A 154 10.33 3.90 17.75
CA ASN A 154 9.37 3.93 18.83
C ASN A 154 8.99 5.39 19.16
N LYS A 155 7.79 5.62 19.70
CA LYS A 155 7.34 6.98 20.07
C LYS A 155 8.24 7.68 21.09
N THR A 156 8.88 6.97 22.02
CA THR A 156 9.86 7.55 22.95
C THR A 156 11.04 6.62 23.24
N TYR A 157 12.17 7.23 23.62
CA TYR A 157 13.40 6.53 23.97
C TYR A 157 14.05 7.15 25.20
N ASN A 158 14.73 6.31 25.99
CA ASN A 158 15.64 6.78 27.01
C ASN A 158 16.92 7.35 26.36
N THR A 159 17.26 8.60 26.65
CA THR A 159 18.38 9.31 25.97
C THR A 159 19.75 8.83 26.44
N ILE A 160 19.84 8.23 27.62
CA ILE A 160 21.10 7.68 28.18
C ILE A 160 21.44 6.33 27.57
N SER A 161 20.43 5.47 27.38
CA SER A 161 20.65 4.10 26.89
C SER A 161 20.25 3.86 25.43
N ALA A 162 19.58 4.80 24.77
CA ALA A 162 18.97 4.64 23.45
C ALA A 162 18.02 3.43 23.36
N LYS A 163 17.33 3.12 24.46
CA LYS A 163 16.36 2.00 24.53
C LYS A 163 14.94 2.54 24.44
N MET A 164 14.06 1.79 23.78
CA MET A 164 12.64 2.10 23.68
C MET A 164 11.98 2.15 25.06
N THR A 165 11.13 3.14 25.25
CA THR A 165 10.37 3.36 26.48
C THR A 165 8.91 3.70 26.20
N ASP A 166 8.10 3.77 27.25
CA ASP A 166 6.82 4.48 27.22
C ASP A 166 6.99 5.99 27.47
N TYR A 167 5.88 6.75 27.48
CA TYR A 167 5.90 8.19 27.82
C TYR A 167 6.35 8.49 29.26
N GLY A 168 6.31 7.50 30.15
CA GLY A 168 6.82 7.58 31.52
C GLY A 168 8.31 7.25 31.62
N ASN A 169 9.02 7.07 30.49
CA ASN A 169 10.42 6.65 30.41
C ASN A 169 10.69 5.26 31.03
N LYS A 170 9.67 4.40 31.12
CA LYS A 170 9.83 3.01 31.53
C LYS A 170 10.26 2.16 30.33
N PRO A 171 11.27 1.28 30.46
CA PRO A 171 11.69 0.41 29.37
C PRO A 171 10.56 -0.47 28.84
N THR A 172 10.36 -0.46 27.52
CA THR A 172 9.36 -1.27 26.81
C THR A 172 10.05 -2.07 25.71
N PRO A 173 10.39 -3.36 25.95
CA PRO A 173 11.10 -4.19 24.97
C PRO A 173 10.42 -4.27 23.61
N ASP A 174 9.08 -4.27 23.59
CA ASP A 174 8.24 -4.33 22.39
C ASP A 174 7.85 -2.94 21.86
N GLY A 175 8.21 -1.86 22.58
CA GLY A 175 7.81 -0.49 22.28
C GLY A 175 6.31 -0.20 22.53
N ILE A 176 5.86 0.98 22.09
CA ILE A 176 4.49 1.51 22.22
C ILE A 176 3.92 1.98 20.87
N GLY A 177 4.57 1.62 19.76
CA GLY A 177 4.20 1.98 18.39
C GLY A 177 5.08 3.09 17.80
N TRP A 178 4.61 3.76 16.75
CA TRP A 178 5.37 4.77 15.99
C TRP A 178 4.56 6.05 15.78
N SER A 179 5.26 7.12 15.40
CA SER A 179 4.67 8.41 15.02
C SER A 179 5.15 8.80 13.61
N ALA A 180 4.21 8.93 12.68
CA ALA A 180 4.40 9.52 11.36
C ALA A 180 4.87 10.97 11.46
N ALA A 181 4.31 11.73 12.41
CA ALA A 181 4.68 13.12 12.63
C ALA A 181 6.14 13.27 13.08
N ASP A 182 6.58 12.43 14.01
CA ASP A 182 7.95 12.47 14.50
C ASP A 182 8.94 12.13 13.37
N LEU A 183 8.64 11.10 12.57
CA LEU A 183 9.49 10.74 11.46
C LEU A 183 9.52 11.84 10.39
N ALA A 184 8.37 12.43 10.04
CA ALA A 184 8.31 13.54 9.10
C ALA A 184 9.19 14.71 9.54
N ARG A 185 9.08 15.13 10.81
CA ARG A 185 9.90 16.24 11.33
C ARG A 185 11.40 15.91 11.29
N LEU A 186 11.79 14.67 11.59
CA LEU A 186 13.18 14.20 11.42
C LEU A 186 13.63 14.27 9.96
N LEU A 187 12.80 13.82 9.02
CA LEU A 187 13.10 13.88 7.58
C LEU A 187 13.29 15.31 7.09
N ALA A 188 12.51 16.27 7.61
CA ALA A 188 12.68 17.69 7.30
C ALA A 188 14.04 18.22 7.77
N SER A 189 14.43 17.96 9.02
CA SER A 189 15.72 18.44 9.53
C SER A 189 16.91 17.79 8.84
N LEU A 190 16.84 16.47 8.60
CA LEU A 190 17.87 15.73 7.87
C LEU A 190 18.03 16.22 6.42
N ASN A 191 16.94 16.61 5.77
CA ASN A 191 16.99 17.19 4.44
C ASN A 191 17.79 18.52 4.45
N VAL A 192 17.56 19.40 5.43
CA VAL A 192 18.34 20.66 5.57
C VAL A 192 19.82 20.38 5.81
N ILE A 193 20.15 19.42 6.67
CA ILE A 193 21.56 19.05 6.89
C ILE A 193 22.19 18.53 5.60
N GLU A 194 21.49 17.70 4.83
CA GLU A 194 22.01 17.19 3.56
C GLU A 194 22.23 18.30 2.51
N GLN A 195 21.36 19.33 2.49
CA GLN A 195 21.54 20.50 1.61
C GLN A 195 22.83 21.26 1.94
N CYS A 196 23.16 21.38 3.22
CA CYS A 196 24.20 22.27 3.71
C CYS A 196 25.51 21.58 4.11
N GLU A 197 25.49 20.28 4.38
CA GLU A 197 26.60 19.48 4.89
C GLU A 197 26.77 18.17 4.08
N PRO A 198 27.26 18.25 2.83
CA PRO A 198 27.36 17.08 1.94
C PRO A 198 28.20 15.92 2.50
N SER A 199 29.14 16.20 3.41
CA SER A 199 29.96 15.17 4.07
C SER A 199 29.15 14.23 4.97
N LEU A 200 28.00 14.66 5.48
CA LEU A 200 27.10 13.86 6.32
C LEU A 200 26.06 13.08 5.50
N ALA A 201 25.86 13.43 4.22
CA ALA A 201 24.84 12.82 3.37
C ALA A 201 24.84 11.28 3.38
N PRO A 202 25.98 10.56 3.26
CA PRO A 202 25.97 9.10 3.28
C PRO A 202 25.39 8.49 4.56
N GLN A 203 25.65 9.10 5.72
CA GLN A 203 25.12 8.61 7.00
C GLN A 203 23.64 8.91 7.16
N ILE A 204 23.21 10.09 6.69
CA ILE A 204 21.80 10.49 6.68
C ILE A 204 20.99 9.58 5.76
N GLU A 205 21.45 9.37 4.53
CA GLU A 205 20.83 8.46 3.58
C GLU A 205 20.74 7.03 4.16
N LYS A 206 21.81 6.52 4.78
CA LYS A 206 21.78 5.20 5.44
C LYS A 206 20.80 5.13 6.60
N LEU A 207 20.64 6.19 7.38
CA LEU A 207 19.64 6.28 8.46
C LEU A 207 18.21 6.20 7.90
N THR A 208 17.88 7.00 6.90
CA THR A 208 16.54 7.03 6.30
C THR A 208 16.17 5.72 5.61
N LEU A 209 17.17 4.98 5.11
CA LEU A 209 17.00 3.63 4.57
C LEU A 209 16.68 2.58 5.64
N ARG A 210 16.70 2.87 6.95
CA ARG A 210 16.32 1.88 7.97
C ARG A 210 14.81 1.66 8.05
N TYR A 211 14.03 2.68 7.72
CA TYR A 211 12.61 2.74 8.04
C TYR A 211 11.72 2.06 7.00
N ARG A 212 10.59 1.52 7.45
CA ARG A 212 9.55 0.95 6.58
C ARG A 212 8.37 1.92 6.44
N TYR A 213 8.33 2.62 5.32
CA TYR A 213 7.41 3.74 5.11
C TYR A 213 5.95 3.34 4.84
N CYS A 214 5.65 2.12 4.40
CA CYS A 214 4.25 1.69 4.17
C CYS A 214 3.40 1.55 5.43
N ARG A 215 4.00 1.62 6.62
CA ARG A 215 3.24 1.72 7.87
C ARG A 215 2.77 3.14 8.15
N ILE A 216 3.47 4.13 7.57
CA ILE A 216 3.26 5.56 7.81
C ILE A 216 2.44 6.19 6.70
N LEU A 217 2.76 5.89 5.44
CA LEU A 217 2.04 6.40 4.28
C LEU A 217 1.09 5.35 3.75
N SER A 218 -0.18 5.71 3.58
CA SER A 218 -1.07 4.91 2.73
C SER A 218 -0.63 4.97 1.27
N VAL A 219 -1.22 4.11 0.44
CA VAL A 219 -1.02 4.14 -1.01
C VAL A 219 -1.40 5.51 -1.60
N ASP A 220 -2.40 6.17 -1.01
CA ASP A 220 -2.88 7.47 -1.45
C ASP A 220 -2.07 8.64 -0.85
N GLY A 221 -1.15 8.37 0.08
CA GLY A 221 -0.29 9.39 0.68
C GLY A 221 -0.86 10.06 1.94
N ASP A 222 -1.73 9.37 2.68
CA ASP A 222 -2.18 9.79 4.02
C ASP A 222 -1.23 9.33 5.12
N LEU A 223 -1.17 10.09 6.22
CA LEU A 223 -0.27 9.84 7.36
C LEU A 223 -0.91 9.02 8.47
N TYR A 224 -0.19 8.00 8.93
CA TYR A 224 -0.68 7.05 9.91
C TYR A 224 0.32 6.71 11.02
N GLY A 225 -0.18 6.78 12.25
CA GLY A 225 0.51 6.42 13.47
C GLY A 225 0.08 5.07 14.00
N GLY A 226 0.96 4.44 14.76
CA GLY A 226 0.70 3.17 15.43
C GLY A 226 0.73 3.33 16.93
N SER A 227 -0.26 2.78 17.64
CA SER A 227 -0.29 2.67 19.09
C SER A 227 -0.33 1.19 19.48
N TYR A 228 0.71 0.73 20.16
CA TYR A 228 0.79 -0.64 20.65
C TYR A 228 0.53 -0.70 22.16
N LYS A 229 -0.52 -1.41 22.56
CA LYS A 229 -0.91 -1.56 23.96
C LYS A 229 -1.52 -2.95 24.18
N ASN A 230 -1.14 -3.62 25.26
CA ASN A 230 -1.69 -4.93 25.66
C ASN A 230 -1.61 -6.02 24.56
N GLY A 231 -0.54 -6.03 23.76
CA GLY A 231 -0.40 -7.00 22.66
C GLY A 231 -1.14 -6.63 21.37
N GLU A 232 -1.88 -5.52 21.36
CA GLU A 232 -2.68 -5.08 20.23
C GLU A 232 -2.03 -3.83 19.60
N LEU A 233 -1.84 -3.87 18.28
CA LEU A 233 -1.40 -2.72 17.49
C LEU A 233 -2.62 -2.07 16.84
N LYS A 234 -2.88 -0.81 17.19
CA LYS A 234 -3.90 0.03 16.55
C LYS A 234 -3.22 1.03 15.64
N ILE A 235 -3.60 1.04 14.37
CA ILE A 235 -3.11 2.00 13.38
C ILE A 235 -4.25 2.97 13.10
N GLY A 236 -3.97 4.26 13.23
CA GLY A 236 -4.96 5.33 13.09
C GLY A 236 -4.38 6.51 12.34
N HIS A 237 -5.25 7.27 11.67
CA HIS A 237 -4.86 8.52 11.02
C HIS A 237 -4.22 9.41 12.09
N GLU A 238 -2.97 9.77 11.88
CA GLU A 238 -2.22 10.60 12.80
C GLU A 238 -2.03 11.98 12.18
N THR A 239 -2.26 13.02 12.98
CA THR A 239 -2.21 14.47 12.69
C THR A 239 -3.56 15.14 12.35
N LEU A 240 -3.60 16.45 12.60
CA LEU A 240 -4.72 17.35 12.38
C LEU A 240 -4.35 18.40 11.33
N THR A 241 -5.35 19.09 10.80
CA THR A 241 -5.20 20.24 9.89
C THR A 241 -4.15 21.23 10.43
N GLY A 242 -3.23 21.64 9.56
CA GLY A 242 -2.04 22.43 9.87
C GLY A 242 -0.79 21.56 10.02
N TYR A 243 -0.86 20.53 10.87
CA TYR A 243 0.23 19.57 11.04
C TYR A 243 0.32 18.59 9.86
N GLU A 244 -0.82 18.06 9.43
CA GLU A 244 -0.89 17.06 8.37
C GLU A 244 -0.25 17.58 7.07
N GLU A 245 -0.64 18.79 6.64
CA GLU A 245 -0.14 19.40 5.42
C GLU A 245 1.34 19.76 5.52
N TYR A 246 1.81 20.24 6.69
CA TYR A 246 3.22 20.52 6.95
C TYR A 246 4.08 19.26 6.84
N LEU A 247 3.68 18.18 7.52
CA LEU A 247 4.43 16.94 7.64
C LEU A 247 4.43 16.13 6.34
N ALA A 248 3.35 16.22 5.55
CA ALA A 248 3.29 15.65 4.20
C ALA A 248 4.45 16.13 3.33
N ARG A 249 4.75 17.44 3.37
CA ARG A 249 5.85 18.02 2.60
C ARG A 249 7.20 17.40 2.99
N SER A 250 7.38 17.04 4.25
CA SER A 250 8.63 16.42 4.72
C SER A 250 8.87 15.05 4.11
N PHE A 251 7.82 14.25 3.87
CA PHE A 251 7.94 12.99 3.13
C PHE A 251 8.26 13.21 1.64
N GLU A 252 7.66 14.23 1.03
CA GLU A 252 7.91 14.58 -0.37
C GLU A 252 9.35 15.06 -0.64
N LEU A 253 10.02 15.69 0.34
CA LEU A 253 11.46 16.02 0.25
C LEU A 253 12.33 14.77 0.02
N TRP A 254 11.83 13.60 0.43
CA TRP A 254 12.46 12.30 0.24
C TRP A 254 11.88 11.52 -0.95
N GLY A 255 10.97 12.14 -1.71
CA GLY A 255 10.37 11.61 -2.94
C GLY A 255 9.15 10.72 -2.72
N HIS A 256 8.68 10.56 -1.48
CA HIS A 256 7.46 9.82 -1.19
C HIS A 256 6.23 10.59 -1.67
N ASP A 257 5.17 9.86 -2.05
CA ASP A 257 3.87 10.45 -2.31
C ASP A 257 3.12 10.66 -0.99
N ALA A 258 2.90 11.91 -0.62
CA ALA A 258 2.08 12.32 0.51
C ALA A 258 0.96 13.27 0.05
N GLY A 259 0.53 13.12 -1.21
CA GLY A 259 -0.38 14.05 -1.87
C GLY A 259 -1.71 14.20 -1.14
N GLU A 260 -2.32 13.11 -0.65
CA GLU A 260 -3.59 13.21 0.08
C GLU A 260 -3.45 13.88 1.46
N ALA A 261 -2.39 13.63 2.21
CA ALA A 261 -2.12 14.35 3.46
C ALA A 261 -1.86 15.85 3.23
N ARG A 262 -1.29 16.21 2.07
CA ARG A 262 -1.08 17.61 1.69
C ARG A 262 -2.39 18.35 1.37
N ARG A 263 -3.47 17.62 1.09
CA ARG A 263 -4.76 18.24 0.80
C ARG A 263 -5.39 18.68 2.12
N TYR A 264 -5.79 19.95 2.19
CA TYR A 264 -6.65 20.51 3.24
C TYR A 264 -8.08 19.90 3.22
N LYS A 265 -8.18 18.57 3.30
CA LYS A 265 -9.41 17.78 3.07
C LYS A 265 -10.37 17.81 4.25
N PHE A 266 -9.85 18.03 5.45
CA PHE A 266 -10.61 18.10 6.70
C PHE A 266 -10.74 19.52 7.23
N LEU A 267 -10.36 20.51 6.44
CA LEU A 267 -10.39 21.91 6.83
C LEU A 267 -11.83 22.45 6.93
N LYS A 268 -12.11 23.13 8.04
CA LYS A 268 -13.21 24.09 8.19
C LYS A 268 -12.67 25.41 8.71
N GLU A 269 -13.07 26.52 8.10
CA GLU A 269 -12.73 27.85 8.60
C GLU A 269 -13.74 28.29 9.67
N GLU A 270 -13.27 28.56 10.88
CA GLU A 270 -14.08 29.13 11.97
C GLU A 270 -13.71 30.59 12.19
N LEU A 271 -14.70 31.45 12.45
CA LEU A 271 -14.47 32.87 12.68
C LEU A 271 -14.16 33.11 14.16
N VAL A 272 -12.94 33.53 14.47
CA VAL A 272 -12.49 33.86 15.82
C VAL A 272 -11.92 35.27 15.81
N TYR A 273 -12.49 36.18 16.61
CA TYR A 273 -12.18 37.62 16.58
C TYR A 273 -12.15 38.22 15.15
N GLY A 274 -13.11 37.83 14.29
CA GLY A 274 -13.19 38.30 12.91
C GLY A 274 -12.15 37.70 11.94
N VAL A 275 -11.31 36.78 12.41
CA VAL A 275 -10.28 36.11 11.59
C VAL A 275 -10.69 34.66 11.32
N LYS A 276 -10.48 34.21 10.09
CA LYS A 276 -10.76 32.83 9.67
C LYS A 276 -9.66 31.87 10.10
N VAL A 277 -9.92 31.10 11.16
CA VAL A 277 -8.99 30.11 11.71
C VAL A 277 -9.23 28.75 11.05
N PRO A 278 -8.18 28.07 10.54
CA PRO A 278 -8.29 26.72 10.01
C PRO A 278 -8.47 25.70 11.15
N THR A 279 -9.61 25.02 11.16
CA THR A 279 -9.97 23.99 12.15
C THR A 279 -10.17 22.65 11.46
N ASP A 280 -10.01 21.56 12.22
CA ASP A 280 -10.26 20.22 11.72
C ASP A 280 -11.73 19.81 11.92
N THR A 281 -12.32 19.23 10.89
CA THR A 281 -13.69 18.68 10.88
C THR A 281 -13.79 17.35 11.61
N ARG A 282 -12.68 16.62 11.80
CA ARG A 282 -12.65 15.36 12.54
C ARG A 282 -12.81 15.64 14.02
N LYS A 283 -13.68 14.87 14.68
CA LYS A 283 -13.89 14.91 16.13
C LYS A 283 -12.89 14.03 16.92
N PHE A 284 -11.92 13.42 16.24
CA PHE A 284 -10.95 12.49 16.84
C PHE A 284 -9.78 13.24 17.44
N TYR A 285 -9.62 13.12 18.76
CA TYR A 285 -8.81 14.03 19.58
C TYR A 285 -9.32 15.47 19.42
N SER A 286 -9.23 16.27 20.47
CA SER A 286 -9.61 17.69 20.40
C SER A 286 -9.12 18.31 19.08
N ASN A 287 -9.98 18.95 18.29
CA ASN A 287 -9.61 19.54 16.98
C ASN A 287 -8.79 20.82 17.15
N PHE A 288 -7.77 20.74 17.99
CA PHE A 288 -7.01 21.85 18.50
C PHE A 288 -6.22 22.53 17.39
N VAL A 289 -6.13 23.84 17.51
CA VAL A 289 -5.32 24.69 16.64
C VAL A 289 -4.25 25.36 17.47
N GLY A 290 -2.98 25.01 17.20
CA GLY A 290 -1.78 25.62 17.77
C GLY A 290 -1.04 26.50 16.76
N SER A 291 0.04 27.15 17.20
CA SER A 291 0.85 28.00 16.31
C SER A 291 2.00 27.22 15.64
N GLU A 292 2.50 26.15 16.27
CA GLU A 292 3.76 25.51 15.89
C GLU A 292 3.81 24.98 14.46
N SER A 293 2.79 24.25 14.00
CA SER A 293 2.75 23.74 12.62
C SER A 293 2.88 24.85 11.58
N TYR A 294 2.30 26.02 11.85
CA TYR A 294 2.36 27.21 10.98
C TYR A 294 3.72 27.91 11.08
N TRP A 295 4.33 27.94 12.26
CA TRP A 295 5.68 28.48 12.42
C TRP A 295 6.73 27.64 11.72
N TYR A 296 6.68 26.30 11.88
CA TYR A 296 7.57 25.41 11.15
C TYR A 296 7.39 25.55 9.64
N THR A 297 6.15 25.61 9.15
CA THR A 297 5.89 25.84 7.73
C THR A 297 6.46 27.19 7.27
N GLY A 298 6.31 28.24 8.08
CA GLY A 298 6.88 29.56 7.80
C GLY A 298 8.42 29.57 7.78
N PHE A 299 9.08 28.85 8.68
CA PHE A 299 10.54 28.72 8.68
C PHE A 299 11.04 27.90 7.49
N ASP A 300 10.34 26.82 7.15
CA ASP A 300 10.76 25.88 6.11
C ASP A 300 10.52 26.42 4.69
N TYR A 301 9.38 27.09 4.46
CA TYR A 301 8.88 27.47 3.12
C TYR A 301 8.53 28.97 2.98
N GLY A 302 8.57 29.73 4.08
CA GLY A 302 8.24 31.16 4.08
C GLY A 302 6.78 31.48 4.41
N VAL A 303 6.54 32.70 4.91
CA VAL A 303 5.19 33.19 5.30
C VAL A 303 4.27 33.48 4.12
N ASP A 304 4.84 33.63 2.92
CA ASP A 304 4.14 33.88 1.66
C ASP A 304 3.97 32.60 0.83
N ASP A 305 4.15 31.42 1.43
CA ASP A 305 3.89 30.13 0.78
C ASP A 305 2.50 30.09 0.14
N ASN A 306 2.44 29.65 -1.12
CA ASN A 306 1.21 29.74 -1.92
C ASN A 306 0.05 28.89 -1.39
N GLU A 307 0.33 27.81 -0.65
CA GLU A 307 -0.71 26.92 -0.12
C GLU A 307 -1.05 27.28 1.34
N SER A 308 -0.02 27.54 2.17
CA SER A 308 -0.15 27.69 3.62
C SER A 308 -0.08 29.13 4.12
N GLY A 309 0.43 30.07 3.32
CA GLY A 309 0.72 31.45 3.75
C GLY A 309 -0.49 32.21 4.27
N LYS A 310 -1.68 31.96 3.69
CA LYS A 310 -2.95 32.50 4.20
C LYS A 310 -3.19 32.09 5.66
N TYR A 311 -3.02 30.81 5.98
CA TYR A 311 -3.28 30.31 7.32
C TYR A 311 -2.20 30.74 8.31
N ILE A 312 -0.93 30.78 7.89
CA ILE A 312 0.17 31.34 8.69
C ILE A 312 -0.16 32.78 9.14
N LYS A 313 -0.61 33.63 8.21
CA LYS A 313 -1.02 35.02 8.49
C LYS A 313 -2.27 35.10 9.37
N ASN A 314 -3.27 34.23 9.15
CA ASN A 314 -4.49 34.22 9.97
C ASN A 314 -4.22 33.78 11.41
N ILE A 315 -3.36 32.78 11.62
CA ILE A 315 -2.96 32.28 12.94
C ILE A 315 -2.18 33.33 13.73
N TYR A 316 -1.36 34.14 13.05
CA TYR A 316 -0.78 35.33 13.63
C TYR A 316 -1.86 36.38 13.98
N LYS A 317 -2.70 36.72 13.00
CA LYS A 317 -3.67 37.82 13.11
C LYS A 317 -4.71 37.60 14.20
N VAL A 318 -5.24 36.38 14.36
CA VAL A 318 -6.23 36.08 15.41
C VAL A 318 -5.70 36.32 16.82
N GLN A 319 -4.39 36.11 17.03
CA GLN A 319 -3.75 36.35 18.31
C GLN A 319 -3.49 37.84 18.55
N GLU A 320 -3.17 38.61 17.49
CA GLU A 320 -3.14 40.08 17.53
C GLU A 320 -4.54 40.65 17.83
N GLU A 321 -5.60 40.12 17.22
CA GLU A 321 -6.96 40.58 17.45
C GLU A 321 -7.44 40.28 18.88
N ARG A 322 -7.11 39.12 19.45
CA ARG A 322 -7.39 38.87 20.87
C ARG A 322 -6.74 39.95 21.75
N TYR A 323 -5.50 40.35 21.46
CA TYR A 323 -4.84 41.43 22.19
C TYR A 323 -5.54 42.78 21.98
N ASN A 324 -5.95 43.13 20.76
CA ASN A 324 -6.67 44.37 20.49
C ASN A 324 -8.00 44.44 21.24
N HIS A 325 -8.70 43.31 21.35
CA HIS A 325 -10.00 43.23 22.02
C HIS A 325 -9.90 43.17 23.55
N THR A 326 -8.87 42.53 24.11
CA THR A 326 -8.80 42.22 25.55
C THR A 326 -7.65 42.90 26.29
N GLY A 327 -6.68 43.47 25.57
CA GLY A 327 -5.42 43.94 26.12
C GLY A 327 -4.46 42.82 26.53
N GLN A 328 -4.87 41.55 26.41
CA GLN A 328 -4.11 40.40 26.86
C GLN A 328 -3.07 39.97 25.82
N PHE A 329 -1.79 40.02 26.21
CA PHE A 329 -0.71 39.47 25.39
C PHE A 329 -0.99 38.00 25.05
N THR A 330 -0.92 37.65 23.77
CA THR A 330 -1.34 36.35 23.25
C THR A 330 -0.31 35.79 22.28
N ALA A 331 0.32 34.70 22.67
CA ALA A 331 1.08 33.80 21.80
C ALA A 331 0.91 32.38 22.34
N VAL A 332 0.08 31.57 21.70
CA VAL A 332 -0.38 30.28 22.24
C VAL A 332 -0.01 29.13 21.30
N THR A 333 0.42 28.03 21.89
CA THR A 333 0.72 26.75 21.25
C THR A 333 0.82 25.69 22.35
N GLU A 334 0.87 24.40 22.03
CA GLU A 334 1.17 23.35 22.98
C GLU A 334 2.48 23.59 23.75
N ASP A 335 2.48 23.35 25.05
CA ASP A 335 3.64 23.62 25.89
C ASP A 335 3.76 22.62 27.03
N HIS A 336 5.00 22.35 27.42
CA HIS A 336 5.25 21.76 28.72
C HIS A 336 5.01 22.82 29.80
N ILE A 337 4.51 22.38 30.95
CA ILE A 337 4.33 23.23 32.13
C ILE A 337 5.16 22.73 33.31
N ASP A 338 5.55 23.64 34.21
CA ASP A 338 6.43 23.36 35.35
C ASP A 338 5.77 22.61 36.52
N ARG A 339 4.58 22.05 36.29
CA ARG A 339 3.73 21.39 37.28
C ARG A 339 2.76 20.42 36.59
N PRO A 340 2.11 19.48 37.31
CA PRO A 340 1.13 18.59 36.70
C PRO A 340 0.02 19.35 35.94
N PRO A 341 -0.45 18.86 34.76
CA PRO A 341 -0.10 17.59 34.11
C PRO A 341 1.19 17.58 33.26
N TYR A 342 2.07 18.58 33.40
CA TYR A 342 3.37 18.72 32.71
C TYR A 342 3.35 18.97 31.20
N PHE A 343 2.21 18.76 30.53
CA PHE A 343 2.01 19.11 29.12
C PHE A 343 0.54 19.50 28.88
N LEU A 344 0.33 20.60 28.15
CA LEU A 344 -0.99 21.12 27.82
C LEU A 344 -1.02 21.66 26.39
N TYR A 345 -2.16 21.49 25.71
CA TYR A 345 -2.47 22.18 24.48
C TYR A 345 -3.06 23.55 24.83
N ASN A 346 -2.24 24.60 24.75
CA ASN A 346 -2.71 25.97 24.86
C ASN A 346 -3.12 26.48 23.48
N THR A 347 -4.41 26.43 23.20
CA THR A 347 -4.94 26.50 21.84
C THR A 347 -5.42 27.89 21.46
N ILE A 348 -5.52 28.13 20.15
CA ILE A 348 -6.27 29.24 19.54
C ILE A 348 -7.74 28.86 19.44
N PHE A 349 -8.02 27.60 19.10
CA PHE A 349 -9.36 27.07 18.96
C PHE A 349 -9.34 25.57 19.29
N THR A 350 -10.38 25.08 19.96
CA THR A 350 -10.64 23.66 20.12
C THR A 350 -12.09 23.42 20.55
N ASN A 351 -12.70 22.35 20.04
CA ASN A 351 -14.04 21.86 20.37
C ASN A 351 -15.14 22.94 20.31
N GLY A 352 -15.06 23.88 19.37
CA GLY A 352 -16.05 24.96 19.21
C GLY A 352 -15.75 26.21 20.03
N GLU A 353 -14.70 26.19 20.85
CA GLU A 353 -14.35 27.29 21.75
C GLU A 353 -13.01 27.91 21.40
N ALA A 354 -12.95 29.24 21.44
CA ALA A 354 -11.72 29.99 21.21
C ALA A 354 -10.87 30.06 22.48
N PHE A 355 -9.55 29.93 22.31
CA PHE A 355 -8.55 30.12 23.35
C PHE A 355 -8.70 29.24 24.61
N LYS A 356 -9.22 28.02 24.46
CA LYS A 356 -9.25 27.02 25.54
C LYS A 356 -7.91 26.33 25.74
N ILE A 357 -7.74 25.76 26.93
CA ILE A 357 -6.58 24.93 27.28
C ILE A 357 -7.04 23.57 27.71
N ILE A 358 -6.41 22.57 27.13
CA ILE A 358 -6.79 21.19 27.36
C ILE A 358 -5.57 20.28 27.49
N ASN A 359 -5.75 19.14 28.14
CA ASN A 359 -4.81 18.03 28.05
C ASN A 359 -5.19 17.08 26.90
N HIS A 360 -4.45 15.97 26.76
CA HIS A 360 -4.71 14.94 25.75
C HIS A 360 -6.09 14.25 25.88
N ASP A 361 -6.70 14.31 27.06
CA ASP A 361 -8.05 13.79 27.34
C ASP A 361 -9.15 14.86 27.13
N ALA A 362 -8.81 16.01 26.52
CA ALA A 362 -9.69 17.15 26.31
C ALA A 362 -10.30 17.76 27.60
N GLN A 363 -9.68 17.53 28.75
CA GLN A 363 -10.09 18.14 30.03
C GLN A 363 -9.64 19.61 30.08
N ASP A 364 -10.45 20.49 30.67
CA ASP A 364 -10.18 21.93 30.76
C ASP A 364 -9.07 22.26 31.79
N TYR A 365 -8.12 23.10 31.39
CA TYR A 365 -7.02 23.61 32.21
C TYR A 365 -6.80 25.12 31.98
N ASN A 366 -7.86 25.92 31.79
CA ASN A 366 -7.74 27.35 31.49
C ASN A 366 -6.99 28.15 32.56
N ASP A 367 -6.99 27.69 33.82
CA ASP A 367 -6.21 28.29 34.90
C ASP A 367 -4.70 28.30 34.64
N PHE A 368 -4.21 27.49 33.68
CA PHE A 368 -2.81 27.41 33.27
C PHE A 368 -2.52 28.19 31.98
N LYS A 369 -3.40 29.12 31.58
CA LYS A 369 -3.16 29.92 30.37
C LYS A 369 -1.88 30.70 30.46
N SER A 370 -1.17 30.73 29.35
CA SER A 370 0.17 31.30 29.27
C SER A 370 0.45 31.89 27.90
N VAL A 371 1.38 32.85 27.90
CA VAL A 371 2.05 33.34 26.71
C VAL A 371 3.30 32.50 26.50
N SER A 372 3.30 31.71 25.43
CA SER A 372 4.39 30.82 25.05
C SER A 372 5.59 31.62 24.51
N THR A 373 6.76 31.39 25.09
CA THR A 373 8.00 32.07 24.69
C THR A 373 8.44 31.66 23.28
N LYS A 374 8.35 30.37 22.93
CA LYS A 374 8.69 29.88 21.58
C LYS A 374 7.74 30.42 20.52
N ALA A 375 6.43 30.49 20.81
CA ALA A 375 5.47 31.04 19.86
C ALA A 375 5.68 32.54 19.65
N ALA A 376 5.89 33.31 20.72
CA ALA A 376 6.10 34.75 20.65
C ALA A 376 7.41 35.13 19.93
N ILE A 377 8.50 34.40 20.17
CA ILE A 377 9.76 34.61 19.46
C ILE A 377 9.61 34.19 17.99
N GLY A 378 8.94 33.07 17.70
CA GLY A 378 8.60 32.67 16.33
C GLY A 378 7.84 33.77 15.58
N MET A 379 6.83 34.38 16.22
CA MET A 379 6.10 35.53 15.64
C MET A 379 7.02 36.68 15.26
N LYS A 380 8.01 37.02 16.12
CA LYS A 380 8.95 38.11 15.84
C LYS A 380 9.79 37.88 14.59
N TYR A 381 10.19 36.64 14.34
CA TYR A 381 11.05 36.29 13.20
C TYR A 381 10.27 35.95 11.93
N LEU A 382 8.97 35.71 12.03
CA LEU A 382 8.08 35.51 10.89
C LEU A 382 7.38 36.81 10.45
N PHE A 383 7.10 37.71 11.37
CA PHE A 383 6.30 38.92 11.10
C PHE A 383 7.00 40.17 11.64
N ASP A 384 7.09 41.19 10.78
CA ASP A 384 7.56 42.52 11.17
C ASP A 384 6.37 43.46 11.38
N THR A 385 5.79 43.42 12.57
CA THR A 385 4.63 44.25 12.94
C THR A 385 4.80 44.86 14.35
N PRO A 386 4.03 45.91 14.68
CA PRO A 386 4.04 46.47 16.04
C PRO A 386 3.67 45.44 17.12
N TYR A 387 2.68 44.56 16.88
CA TYR A 387 2.29 43.55 17.86
C TYR A 387 3.35 42.46 18.06
N ALA A 388 3.98 41.98 16.98
CA ALA A 388 5.09 41.02 17.06
C ALA A 388 6.27 41.58 17.88
N ASN A 389 6.58 42.87 17.71
CA ASN A 389 7.59 43.56 18.51
C ASN A 389 7.19 43.70 19.99
N LYS A 390 5.92 44.00 20.28
CA LYS A 390 5.41 44.08 21.65
C LYS A 390 5.51 42.74 22.37
N ILE A 391 5.01 41.66 21.76
CA ILE A 391 5.01 40.33 22.38
C ILE A 391 6.43 39.79 22.57
N PHE A 392 7.33 40.07 21.63
CA PHE A 392 8.76 39.77 21.76
C PHE A 392 9.38 40.45 22.99
N ASN A 393 9.18 41.76 23.13
CA ASN A 393 9.72 42.51 24.27
C ASN A 393 9.16 42.02 25.61
N TYR A 394 7.93 41.49 25.62
CA TYR A 394 7.34 40.88 26.81
C TYR A 394 8.05 39.58 27.22
N VAL A 395 8.47 38.73 26.27
CA VAL A 395 9.04 37.40 26.56
C VAL A 395 10.56 37.31 26.48
N LYS A 396 11.27 38.26 25.86
CA LYS A 396 12.71 38.12 25.54
C LYS A 396 13.63 37.95 26.75
N ASN A 397 13.18 38.32 27.95
CA ASN A 397 13.91 38.14 29.19
C ASN A 397 13.41 36.93 30.02
N ASN A 398 12.55 36.07 29.46
CA ASN A 398 11.97 34.90 30.12
C ASN A 398 12.93 33.69 30.12
N TYR A 399 14.08 33.82 30.78
CA TYR A 399 15.11 32.78 30.76
C TYR A 399 15.90 32.68 32.07
N ASP A 400 16.63 31.57 32.21
CA ASP A 400 17.78 31.43 33.12
C ASP A 400 19.06 31.35 32.28
N ALA A 401 19.99 32.29 32.48
CA ALA A 401 21.19 32.42 31.66
C ALA A 401 22.10 31.16 31.69
N LYS A 402 21.95 30.31 32.70
CA LYS A 402 22.72 29.06 32.85
C LYS A 402 21.95 27.83 32.40
N LYS A 403 20.66 27.94 32.07
CA LYS A 403 19.81 26.77 31.74
C LYS A 403 19.07 26.88 30.41
N GLY A 404 18.65 28.06 29.99
CA GLY A 404 17.87 28.28 28.77
C GLY A 404 16.62 29.13 29.00
N TYR A 405 15.83 29.28 27.93
CA TYR A 405 14.53 29.94 27.97
C TYR A 405 13.47 29.04 28.62
N TYR A 406 12.64 29.66 29.44
CA TYR A 406 11.46 29.05 30.03
C TYR A 406 10.33 28.95 28.99
N ALA A 407 9.43 27.98 29.16
CA ALA A 407 8.36 27.71 28.21
C ALA A 407 7.41 28.90 28.00
N GLY A 408 7.09 29.66 29.05
CA GLY A 408 6.19 30.81 28.92
C GLY A 408 6.00 31.62 30.19
N ILE A 409 5.03 32.54 30.14
CA ILE A 409 4.58 33.35 31.27
C ILE A 409 3.10 33.10 31.45
N TYR A 410 2.65 32.74 32.65
CA TYR A 410 1.24 32.50 32.90
C TYR A 410 0.43 33.80 32.78
N GLU A 411 -0.76 33.70 32.19
CA GLU A 411 -1.73 34.78 31.99
C GLU A 411 -2.64 34.91 33.22
N THR A 412 -3.19 33.78 33.66
CA THR A 412 -4.20 33.70 34.74
C THR A 412 -3.59 33.62 36.14
N MET A 413 -2.37 33.09 36.25
CA MET A 413 -1.64 32.97 37.51
C MET A 413 -0.34 33.78 37.48
N ALA A 414 0.10 34.24 38.65
CA ALA A 414 1.32 35.02 38.75
C ALA A 414 2.56 34.15 38.50
N GLY A 415 3.42 34.60 37.59
CA GLY A 415 4.78 34.06 37.42
C GLY A 415 5.04 33.37 36.08
N GLN A 416 6.26 32.86 35.96
CA GLN A 416 6.76 32.18 34.77
C GLN A 416 6.37 30.70 34.81
N ASN A 417 6.03 30.14 33.65
CA ASN A 417 6.06 28.71 33.44
C ASN A 417 7.53 28.29 33.25
N LYS A 418 8.18 27.82 34.32
CA LYS A 418 9.62 27.54 34.33
C LYS A 418 10.01 26.20 33.71
N ALA A 419 9.14 25.55 32.95
CA ALA A 419 9.48 24.35 32.21
C ALA A 419 10.64 24.65 31.26
N LEU A 420 11.68 23.81 31.30
CA LEU A 420 12.85 23.88 30.44
C LEU A 420 12.81 22.69 29.49
N THR A 421 12.65 22.96 28.21
CA THR A 421 12.49 21.92 27.19
C THR A 421 13.35 22.14 25.96
N LEU A 422 13.62 21.02 25.29
CA LEU A 422 14.28 20.99 24.00
C LEU A 422 13.45 21.75 22.99
N ASN A 423 12.13 21.53 22.97
CA ASN A 423 11.24 22.16 22.01
C ASN A 423 11.29 23.70 22.08
N THR A 424 11.19 24.29 23.28
CA THR A 424 11.26 25.75 23.45
C THR A 424 12.58 26.32 22.95
N ASN A 425 13.70 25.76 23.39
CA ASN A 425 15.01 26.32 23.11
C ASN A 425 15.47 26.07 21.66
N SER A 426 15.06 24.95 21.06
CA SER A 426 15.37 24.62 19.66
C SER A 426 14.59 25.48 18.68
N ILE A 427 13.30 25.75 18.91
CA ILE A 427 12.52 26.64 18.03
C ILE A 427 13.06 28.06 18.06
N ILE A 428 13.51 28.55 19.22
CA ILE A 428 14.16 29.86 19.27
C ILE A 428 15.40 29.86 18.37
N LEU A 429 16.26 28.84 18.46
CA LEU A 429 17.44 28.72 17.59
C LEU A 429 17.08 28.55 16.11
N GLU A 430 16.03 27.79 15.79
CA GLU A 430 15.55 27.55 14.42
C GLU A 430 14.96 28.83 13.82
N SER A 431 14.16 29.60 14.58
CA SER A 431 13.59 30.87 14.14
C SER A 431 14.69 31.90 13.85
N LEU A 432 15.72 31.95 14.69
CA LEU A 432 16.91 32.76 14.46
C LEU A 432 17.64 32.28 13.20
N LEU A 433 17.85 30.97 13.04
CA LEU A 433 18.52 30.40 11.88
C LEU A 433 17.82 30.77 10.59
N PHE A 434 16.50 30.52 10.51
CA PHE A 434 15.64 30.92 9.42
C PHE A 434 15.79 32.41 9.09
N SER A 435 15.72 33.30 10.09
CA SER A 435 15.82 34.75 9.86
C SER A 435 17.15 35.19 9.24
N LYS A 436 18.22 34.40 9.43
CA LYS A 436 19.56 34.71 8.93
C LYS A 436 19.93 33.96 7.67
N ILE A 437 19.29 32.83 7.37
CA ILE A 437 19.64 31.99 6.22
C ILE A 437 18.54 31.97 5.14
N GLY A 438 17.30 32.30 5.50
CA GLY A 438 16.10 32.18 4.68
C GLY A 438 15.37 30.84 4.87
N ASN A 439 14.40 30.60 3.99
CA ASN A 439 13.58 29.38 3.95
C ASN A 439 14.44 28.10 4.02
N LEU A 440 14.27 27.31 5.07
CA LEU A 440 15.20 26.22 5.39
C LEU A 440 15.16 25.07 4.37
N GLN A 441 14.03 24.83 3.70
CA GLN A 441 13.89 23.76 2.71
C GLN A 441 14.27 24.18 1.28
N GLU A 442 14.55 25.47 1.06
CA GLU A 442 14.85 26.04 -0.26
C GLU A 442 16.30 26.54 -0.39
N LEU A 443 17.18 26.20 0.56
CA LEU A 443 18.57 26.66 0.59
C LEU A 443 19.39 26.14 -0.59
N LYS A 444 19.27 24.84 -0.89
CA LYS A 444 19.91 24.18 -2.02
C LYS A 444 19.16 22.89 -2.38
N LYS A 445 18.34 22.93 -3.43
CA LYS A 445 17.57 21.76 -3.86
C LYS A 445 18.46 20.54 -4.17
N ILE A 446 18.22 19.43 -3.47
CA ILE A 446 18.88 18.13 -3.74
C ILE A 446 18.25 17.53 -5.00
N LYS A 447 19.04 17.38 -6.06
CA LYS A 447 18.58 16.82 -7.34
C LYS A 447 18.58 15.28 -7.35
N SER A 448 19.54 14.70 -6.64
CA SER A 448 19.74 13.25 -6.53
C SER A 448 20.53 12.94 -5.27
N ARG A 449 20.28 11.76 -4.71
CA ARG A 449 20.99 11.18 -3.57
C ARG A 449 21.89 10.05 -4.05
N GLY A 450 22.90 9.67 -3.28
CA GLY A 450 23.85 8.62 -3.71
C GLY A 450 23.33 7.23 -3.38
N THR A 451 23.53 6.84 -2.13
CA THR A 451 23.12 5.56 -1.54
C THR A 451 21.59 5.43 -1.53
N TYR A 452 20.86 6.47 -1.12
CA TYR A 452 19.39 6.43 -1.07
C TYR A 452 18.77 6.17 -2.45
N ASP A 453 19.21 6.88 -3.50
CA ASP A 453 18.72 6.65 -4.86
C ASP A 453 19.15 5.29 -5.40
N TYR A 454 20.36 4.81 -5.07
CA TYR A 454 20.78 3.46 -5.43
C TYR A 454 19.85 2.41 -4.82
N TYR A 455 19.60 2.47 -3.51
CA TYR A 455 18.76 1.49 -2.83
C TYR A 455 17.30 1.56 -3.30
N ARG A 456 16.69 2.74 -3.38
CA ARG A 456 15.28 2.84 -3.80
C ARG A 456 15.02 2.37 -5.23
N ASN A 457 16.04 2.42 -6.11
CA ASN A 457 15.88 1.99 -7.50
C ASN A 457 16.34 0.54 -7.71
N ASN A 458 17.39 0.08 -7.01
CA ASN A 458 18.03 -1.22 -7.29
C ASN A 458 17.82 -2.28 -6.20
N VAL A 459 17.46 -1.88 -4.97
CA VAL A 459 17.38 -2.77 -3.80
C VAL A 459 15.98 -2.76 -3.23
N ASN A 460 15.21 -3.74 -3.68
CA ASN A 460 13.91 -4.25 -3.21
C ASN A 460 13.06 -3.37 -2.23
N ASN A 461 11.82 -3.13 -2.65
CA ASN A 461 10.84 -2.17 -2.13
C ASN A 461 10.16 -2.53 -0.80
N PHE A 462 10.70 -3.43 0.04
CA PHE A 462 10.09 -3.82 1.33
C PHE A 462 9.85 -2.67 2.30
N LYS A 463 10.52 -1.55 2.06
CA LYS A 463 10.44 -0.33 2.85
C LYS A 463 9.51 0.72 2.23
N CYS A 464 8.92 0.42 1.08
CA CYS A 464 8.09 1.33 0.28
C CYS A 464 8.79 2.67 0.04
N LEU A 465 10.06 2.54 -0.36
CA LEU A 465 10.83 3.66 -0.86
C LEU A 465 10.27 4.11 -2.21
N PRO A 466 10.31 5.41 -2.51
CA PRO A 466 9.81 5.93 -3.77
C PRO A 466 10.76 5.52 -4.88
N THR A 467 10.35 4.57 -5.71
CA THR A 467 11.16 4.08 -6.83
C THR A 467 10.85 4.84 -8.11
N LYS A 468 11.89 5.17 -8.90
CA LYS A 468 11.72 5.66 -10.27
C LYS A 468 11.60 4.49 -11.26
N GLU A 469 12.00 3.30 -10.85
CA GLU A 469 11.87 2.09 -11.65
C GLU A 469 10.45 1.54 -11.56
N LYS A 470 9.91 1.11 -12.71
CA LYS A 470 8.59 0.49 -12.72
C LYS A 470 8.66 -0.82 -11.93
N MET A 471 7.65 -1.06 -11.09
CA MET A 471 7.46 -2.37 -10.46
C MET A 471 7.60 -3.47 -11.51
N ILE A 472 8.39 -4.51 -11.19
CA ILE A 472 8.47 -5.68 -12.05
C ILE A 472 7.10 -6.35 -12.01
N VAL A 473 6.33 -6.16 -13.07
CA VAL A 473 5.01 -6.75 -13.27
C VAL A 473 5.11 -7.61 -14.52
N LEU A 474 4.85 -8.90 -14.33
CA LEU A 474 4.65 -9.80 -15.44
C LEU A 474 3.25 -9.51 -15.99
N GLU A 475 3.19 -8.96 -17.19
CA GLU A 475 1.90 -8.71 -17.80
C GLU A 475 1.23 -10.06 -18.12
N PRO A 476 -0.03 -10.26 -17.71
CA PRO A 476 -0.77 -11.46 -18.03
C PRO A 476 -1.19 -11.44 -19.50
N TYR A 477 -1.43 -12.61 -20.07
CA TYR A 477 -1.79 -12.75 -21.47
C TYR A 477 -3.04 -11.92 -21.82
N THR A 478 -2.92 -11.14 -22.89
CA THR A 478 -4.01 -10.44 -23.55
C THR A 478 -4.08 -10.91 -25.01
N PRO A 479 -5.27 -11.27 -25.53
CA PRO A 479 -5.42 -11.62 -26.92
C PRO A 479 -5.06 -10.41 -27.79
N ASN A 480 -4.01 -10.55 -28.59
CA ASN A 480 -3.78 -9.68 -29.74
C ASN A 480 -4.32 -10.42 -30.97
N ASN A 481 -4.66 -9.71 -32.07
CA ASN A 481 -5.09 -10.29 -33.37
C ASN A 481 -4.02 -11.18 -34.06
N LYS A 482 -3.20 -11.92 -33.32
CA LYS A 482 -2.27 -12.93 -33.82
C LYS A 482 -3.02 -14.24 -33.95
N GLU A 483 -2.92 -14.87 -35.11
CA GLU A 483 -3.39 -16.24 -35.34
C GLU A 483 -2.73 -17.18 -34.32
N GLN A 484 -3.55 -17.80 -33.46
CA GLN A 484 -3.11 -18.90 -32.60
C GLN A 484 -2.84 -20.14 -33.48
N ASN A 485 -1.82 -20.91 -33.11
CA ASN A 485 -1.46 -22.14 -33.82
C ASN A 485 -2.61 -23.16 -33.73
N SER A 486 -3.05 -23.70 -34.87
CA SER A 486 -4.13 -24.69 -34.95
C SER A 486 -3.91 -25.94 -34.09
N SER A 487 -2.65 -26.35 -33.91
CA SER A 487 -2.30 -27.47 -33.02
C SER A 487 -2.50 -27.15 -31.54
N GLU A 488 -2.27 -25.91 -31.13
CA GLU A 488 -2.44 -25.47 -29.74
C GLU A 488 -3.93 -25.32 -29.40
N ILE A 489 -4.71 -24.78 -30.34
CA ILE A 489 -6.17 -24.69 -30.22
C ILE A 489 -6.79 -26.08 -30.06
N ALA A 490 -6.32 -27.07 -30.83
CA ALA A 490 -6.82 -28.44 -30.74
C ALA A 490 -6.49 -29.09 -29.37
N GLU A 491 -5.29 -28.84 -28.84
CA GLU A 491 -4.91 -29.33 -27.50
C GLU A 491 -5.72 -28.65 -26.39
N ASP A 492 -5.89 -27.33 -26.46
CA ASP A 492 -6.72 -26.57 -25.51
C ASP A 492 -8.18 -27.05 -25.54
N LEU A 493 -8.78 -27.25 -26.72
CA LEU A 493 -10.14 -27.77 -26.83
C LEU A 493 -10.27 -29.20 -26.26
N LYS A 494 -9.25 -30.04 -26.44
CA LYS A 494 -9.20 -31.36 -25.83
C LYS A 494 -9.16 -31.25 -24.31
N ASP A 495 -8.25 -30.44 -23.76
CA ASP A 495 -8.08 -30.25 -22.32
C ASP A 495 -9.39 -29.74 -21.68
N ALA A 496 -10.07 -28.80 -22.35
CA ALA A 496 -11.36 -28.26 -21.93
C ALA A 496 -12.49 -29.30 -22.01
N THR A 497 -12.53 -30.11 -23.07
CA THR A 497 -13.52 -31.19 -23.22
C THR A 497 -13.38 -32.23 -22.12
N ILE A 498 -12.14 -32.61 -21.77
CA ILE A 498 -11.86 -33.52 -20.65
C ILE A 498 -12.34 -32.88 -19.34
N ALA A 499 -12.02 -31.60 -19.09
CA ALA A 499 -12.47 -30.91 -17.89
C ALA A 499 -14.01 -30.86 -17.77
N TRP A 500 -14.71 -30.66 -18.89
CA TRP A 500 -16.17 -30.65 -18.93
C TRP A 500 -16.80 -31.98 -18.51
N LYS A 501 -16.14 -33.13 -18.76
CA LYS A 501 -16.63 -34.46 -18.33
C LYS A 501 -16.85 -34.54 -16.82
N TYR A 502 -16.08 -33.81 -16.02
CA TYR A 502 -16.34 -33.72 -14.58
C TYR A 502 -17.72 -33.14 -14.28
N PHE A 503 -18.09 -32.05 -14.97
CA PHE A 503 -19.37 -31.34 -14.83
C PHE A 503 -20.54 -32.11 -15.44
N GLU A 504 -20.30 -33.07 -16.33
CA GLU A 504 -21.33 -34.00 -16.82
C GLU A 504 -21.58 -35.10 -15.80
N ASN A 505 -20.53 -35.76 -15.32
CA ASN A 505 -20.64 -36.91 -14.41
C ASN A 505 -21.11 -36.58 -13.00
N ASN A 506 -20.98 -35.31 -12.60
CA ASN A 506 -21.34 -34.85 -11.25
C ASN A 506 -22.51 -33.86 -11.25
N TYR A 507 -23.23 -33.74 -12.37
CA TYR A 507 -24.42 -32.91 -12.50
C TYR A 507 -25.61 -33.54 -11.75
N ASN A 508 -26.34 -32.73 -11.00
CA ASN A 508 -27.58 -33.14 -10.34
C ASN A 508 -28.78 -32.53 -11.07
N GLU A 509 -29.56 -33.34 -11.79
CA GLU A 509 -30.69 -32.87 -12.62
C GLU A 509 -31.76 -32.10 -11.81
N LYS A 510 -31.95 -32.44 -10.54
CA LYS A 510 -32.95 -31.80 -9.67
C LYS A 510 -32.61 -30.36 -9.29
N THR A 511 -31.33 -30.03 -9.20
CA THR A 511 -30.84 -28.76 -8.64
C THR A 511 -29.99 -27.96 -9.62
N GLY A 512 -29.44 -28.60 -10.66
CA GLY A 512 -28.48 -28.00 -11.58
C GLY A 512 -27.09 -27.81 -10.97
N ILE A 513 -26.89 -28.21 -9.71
CA ILE A 513 -25.63 -28.05 -8.97
C ILE A 513 -24.70 -29.22 -9.29
N VAL A 514 -23.41 -28.94 -9.47
CA VAL A 514 -22.36 -29.96 -9.64
C VAL A 514 -21.71 -30.26 -8.30
N ASN A 515 -21.46 -31.54 -8.01
CA ASN A 515 -20.76 -31.96 -6.78
C ASN A 515 -19.37 -31.30 -6.67
N ALA A 516 -18.92 -31.01 -5.44
CA ALA A 516 -17.61 -30.38 -5.21
C ALA A 516 -16.45 -31.37 -5.36
N SER A 517 -16.69 -32.63 -4.99
CA SER A 517 -15.78 -33.76 -5.18
C SER A 517 -16.56 -34.91 -5.83
N ASN A 518 -15.89 -35.71 -6.65
CA ASN A 518 -16.54 -36.80 -7.36
C ASN A 518 -17.26 -37.75 -6.40
N SER A 519 -18.53 -38.06 -6.68
CA SER A 519 -19.39 -38.92 -5.85
C SER A 519 -19.68 -38.39 -4.43
N TYR A 520 -19.31 -37.15 -4.08
CA TYR A 520 -19.56 -36.54 -2.78
C TYR A 520 -20.45 -35.29 -2.92
N LYS A 521 -21.69 -35.41 -2.45
CA LYS A 521 -22.76 -34.44 -2.70
C LYS A 521 -22.70 -33.18 -1.85
N VAL A 522 -21.93 -33.17 -0.75
CA VAL A 522 -21.83 -31.99 0.10
C VAL A 522 -20.93 -30.96 -0.57
N ILE A 523 -21.49 -29.79 -0.83
CA ILE A 523 -20.79 -28.67 -1.45
C ILE A 523 -20.66 -27.49 -0.50
N LYS A 524 -19.64 -26.68 -0.72
CA LYS A 524 -19.64 -25.28 -0.30
C LYS A 524 -20.22 -24.43 -1.43
N VAL A 525 -20.61 -23.20 -1.12
CA VAL A 525 -21.25 -22.29 -2.09
C VAL A 525 -20.33 -21.82 -3.22
N ASP A 526 -19.01 -21.93 -3.06
CA ASP A 526 -18.05 -21.69 -4.16
C ASP A 526 -18.30 -22.63 -5.35
N ALA A 527 -18.70 -23.88 -5.10
CA ALA A 527 -19.02 -24.86 -6.14
C ALA A 527 -20.17 -24.39 -7.05
N ILE A 528 -21.13 -23.62 -6.52
CA ILE A 528 -22.21 -23.03 -7.31
C ILE A 528 -21.64 -21.99 -8.27
N GLY A 529 -20.79 -21.07 -7.78
CA GLY A 529 -20.11 -20.09 -8.61
C GLY A 529 -19.26 -20.74 -9.69
N LYS A 530 -18.50 -21.79 -9.34
CA LYS A 530 -17.68 -22.54 -10.29
C LYS A 530 -18.50 -23.34 -11.29
N THR A 531 -19.67 -23.83 -10.93
CA THR A 531 -20.62 -24.46 -11.86
C THR A 531 -21.06 -23.45 -12.93
N ILE A 532 -21.42 -22.23 -12.52
CA ILE A 532 -21.82 -21.15 -13.43
C ILE A 532 -20.66 -20.77 -14.35
N MET A 533 -19.48 -20.47 -13.78
CA MET A 533 -18.29 -20.05 -14.55
C MET A 533 -17.82 -21.12 -15.55
N ALA A 534 -17.82 -22.39 -15.14
CA ALA A 534 -17.48 -23.51 -16.02
C ALA A 534 -18.52 -23.68 -17.15
N THR A 535 -19.81 -23.53 -16.85
CA THR A 535 -20.90 -23.62 -17.84
C THR A 535 -20.81 -22.48 -18.85
N ILE A 536 -20.50 -21.25 -18.41
CA ILE A 536 -20.19 -20.11 -19.30
C ILE A 536 -18.97 -20.44 -20.16
N SER A 537 -17.88 -20.92 -19.56
CA SER A 537 -16.63 -21.24 -20.28
C SER A 537 -16.85 -22.33 -21.34
N ALA A 538 -17.52 -23.43 -20.99
CA ALA A 538 -17.86 -24.51 -21.92
C ALA A 538 -18.71 -24.00 -23.09
N ARG A 539 -19.69 -23.13 -22.82
CA ARG A 539 -20.52 -22.51 -23.86
C ARG A 539 -19.69 -21.59 -24.78
N LYS A 540 -18.81 -20.76 -24.23
CA LYS A 540 -17.95 -19.84 -25.00
C LYS A 540 -16.83 -20.55 -25.77
N LEU A 541 -16.49 -21.77 -25.36
CA LEU A 541 -15.57 -22.67 -26.05
C LEU A 541 -16.28 -23.62 -27.04
N ASN A 542 -17.61 -23.51 -27.19
CA ASN A 542 -18.42 -24.39 -28.05
C ASN A 542 -18.35 -25.88 -27.69
N ILE A 543 -18.12 -26.21 -26.42
CA ILE A 543 -18.17 -27.59 -25.90
C ILE A 543 -19.62 -28.04 -25.71
N ILE A 544 -20.50 -27.11 -25.32
CA ILE A 544 -21.94 -27.35 -25.17
C ILE A 544 -22.75 -26.41 -26.07
N SER A 545 -23.95 -26.86 -26.45
CA SER A 545 -24.93 -26.05 -27.18
C SER A 545 -25.55 -24.97 -26.30
N GLU A 546 -26.21 -23.99 -26.94
CA GLU A 546 -26.99 -22.96 -26.25
C GLU A 546 -28.12 -23.59 -25.41
N ASP A 547 -28.79 -24.62 -25.92
CA ASP A 547 -29.91 -25.27 -25.21
C ASP A 547 -29.47 -25.91 -23.91
N ILE A 548 -28.35 -26.66 -23.93
CA ILE A 548 -27.76 -27.28 -22.72
C ILE A 548 -27.33 -26.19 -21.73
N PHE A 549 -26.77 -25.09 -22.23
CA PHE A 549 -26.41 -23.95 -21.39
C PHE A 549 -27.64 -23.35 -20.70
N ILE A 550 -28.71 -23.07 -21.45
CA ILE A 550 -29.94 -22.49 -20.92
C ILE A 550 -30.60 -23.43 -19.91
N GLU A 551 -30.68 -24.72 -20.22
CA GLU A 551 -31.24 -25.74 -19.33
C GLU A 551 -30.51 -25.76 -17.98
N ARG A 552 -29.18 -25.90 -18.00
CA ARG A 552 -28.37 -25.97 -16.78
C ARG A 552 -28.45 -24.69 -15.95
N ILE A 553 -28.40 -23.52 -16.61
CA ILE A 553 -28.48 -22.23 -15.91
C ILE A 553 -29.88 -22.00 -15.34
N ASN A 554 -30.94 -22.27 -16.08
CA ASN A 554 -32.31 -22.14 -15.54
C ASN A 554 -32.46 -23.00 -14.29
N LYS A 555 -31.93 -24.23 -14.31
CA LYS A 555 -32.04 -25.17 -13.20
C LYS A 555 -31.27 -24.74 -11.96
N ILE A 556 -30.05 -24.23 -12.14
CA ILE A 556 -29.28 -23.71 -10.99
C ILE A 556 -29.91 -22.42 -10.43
N MET A 557 -30.46 -21.55 -11.28
CA MET A 557 -31.13 -20.31 -10.85
C MET A 557 -32.42 -20.59 -10.07
N GLU A 558 -33.22 -21.57 -10.52
CA GLU A 558 -34.40 -22.06 -9.79
C GLU A 558 -34.02 -22.49 -8.36
N THR A 559 -32.93 -23.26 -8.24
CA THR A 559 -32.45 -23.76 -6.95
C THR A 559 -31.91 -22.64 -6.05
N ILE A 560 -31.08 -21.74 -6.60
CA ILE A 560 -30.45 -20.66 -5.81
C ILE A 560 -31.50 -19.71 -5.21
N LYS A 561 -32.59 -19.42 -5.94
CA LYS A 561 -33.68 -18.55 -5.45
C LYS A 561 -34.32 -19.04 -4.15
N GLY A 562 -34.33 -20.37 -3.94
CA GLY A 562 -34.95 -21.04 -2.80
C GLY A 562 -33.95 -21.56 -1.76
N LEU A 563 -32.66 -21.23 -1.85
CA LEU A 563 -31.68 -21.70 -0.86
C LEU A 563 -31.99 -21.11 0.52
N LYS A 564 -32.06 -22.00 1.51
CA LYS A 564 -32.16 -21.58 2.92
C LYS A 564 -30.87 -20.88 3.34
N LEU A 565 -31.00 -19.67 3.88
CA LEU A 565 -29.88 -18.88 4.41
C LEU A 565 -29.58 -19.25 5.86
N TYR A 566 -28.35 -19.00 6.31
CA TYR A 566 -27.98 -19.08 7.72
C TYR A 566 -28.48 -17.83 8.44
N ASN A 567 -29.34 -18.01 9.45
CA ASN A 567 -30.02 -16.94 10.20
C ASN A 567 -30.72 -15.90 9.31
N ASP A 568 -31.21 -16.30 8.14
CA ASP A 568 -31.82 -15.41 7.13
C ASP A 568 -30.91 -14.26 6.65
N GLU A 569 -29.60 -14.40 6.82
CA GLU A 569 -28.60 -13.38 6.48
C GLU A 569 -27.82 -13.75 5.22
N LEU A 570 -27.05 -14.84 5.25
CA LEU A 570 -26.14 -15.22 4.16
C LEU A 570 -26.29 -16.70 3.80
N PRO A 571 -25.87 -17.12 2.60
CA PRO A 571 -25.86 -18.54 2.24
C PRO A 571 -25.15 -19.40 3.29
N ASN A 572 -25.78 -20.51 3.68
CA ASN A 572 -25.21 -21.49 4.59
C ASN A 572 -23.90 -22.04 4.01
N ARG A 573 -22.96 -22.37 4.89
CA ARG A 573 -21.64 -22.84 4.48
C ARG A 573 -21.69 -24.09 3.60
N TYR A 574 -22.62 -25.01 3.85
CA TYR A 574 -22.73 -26.28 3.15
C TYR A 574 -24.15 -26.57 2.66
N TYR A 575 -24.25 -27.15 1.46
CA TYR A 575 -25.50 -27.63 0.88
C TYR A 575 -25.33 -29.04 0.31
N ASP A 576 -26.41 -29.81 0.27
CA ASP A 576 -26.45 -31.04 -0.52
C ASP A 576 -26.69 -30.66 -1.99
N ALA A 577 -25.76 -31.01 -2.87
CA ALA A 577 -25.86 -30.70 -4.29
C ALA A 577 -27.06 -31.38 -4.96
N SER A 578 -27.57 -32.49 -4.45
CA SER A 578 -28.68 -33.24 -5.07
C SER A 578 -30.07 -32.76 -4.63
N THR A 579 -30.18 -32.10 -3.48
CA THR A 579 -31.47 -31.58 -2.95
C THR A 579 -31.51 -30.05 -2.85
N GLY A 580 -30.37 -29.37 -2.80
CA GLY A 580 -30.29 -27.93 -2.53
C GLY A 580 -30.52 -27.58 -1.05
N GLU A 581 -30.65 -28.58 -0.18
CA GLU A 581 -30.91 -28.36 1.25
C GLU A 581 -29.63 -27.99 2.00
N ALA A 582 -29.75 -27.08 2.97
CA ALA A 582 -28.65 -26.69 3.83
C ALA A 582 -28.23 -27.85 4.75
N ILE A 583 -26.96 -28.25 4.68
CA ILE A 583 -26.41 -29.30 5.55
C ILE A 583 -25.85 -28.65 6.81
N ASN A 584 -26.38 -29.05 7.97
CA ASN A 584 -26.06 -28.57 9.33
C ASN A 584 -25.85 -27.06 9.35
N SER A 585 -26.81 -26.26 9.85
CA SER A 585 -26.71 -24.80 9.90
C SER A 585 -25.43 -24.36 10.65
N LYS A 586 -24.32 -24.18 9.92
CA LYS A 586 -22.92 -24.16 10.42
C LYS A 586 -22.24 -22.82 10.14
N GLY A 587 -23.03 -21.75 9.99
CA GLY A 587 -22.59 -20.41 9.63
C GLY A 587 -22.31 -20.26 8.12
N TRP A 588 -21.37 -19.37 7.77
CA TRP A 588 -21.01 -19.05 6.38
C TRP A 588 -19.49 -18.99 6.17
N ASP A 589 -19.09 -18.94 4.91
CA ASP A 589 -17.72 -18.69 4.47
C ASP A 589 -17.72 -17.59 3.39
N LEU A 590 -17.18 -16.41 3.72
CA LEU A 590 -17.22 -15.23 2.86
C LEU A 590 -16.45 -15.44 1.56
N TYR A 591 -15.32 -16.15 1.61
CA TYR A 591 -14.55 -16.46 0.40
C TYR A 591 -15.36 -17.33 -0.56
N SER A 592 -16.08 -18.33 -0.04
CA SER A 592 -16.96 -19.16 -0.87
C SER A 592 -18.14 -18.37 -1.45
N ILE A 593 -18.77 -17.49 -0.66
CA ILE A 593 -19.83 -16.59 -1.14
C ILE A 593 -19.30 -15.67 -2.24
N ALA A 594 -18.07 -15.15 -2.10
CA ALA A 594 -17.42 -14.30 -3.10
C ALA A 594 -17.27 -15.01 -4.47
N HIS A 595 -16.93 -16.30 -4.48
CA HIS A 595 -16.88 -17.11 -5.71
C HIS A 595 -18.27 -17.27 -6.35
N MET A 596 -19.29 -17.51 -5.52
CA MET A 596 -20.69 -17.61 -5.97
C MET A 596 -21.17 -16.33 -6.64
N ILE A 597 -21.03 -15.18 -5.97
CA ILE A 597 -21.50 -13.91 -6.51
C ILE A 597 -20.66 -13.48 -7.73
N THR A 598 -19.36 -13.81 -7.79
CA THR A 598 -18.55 -13.57 -8.99
C THR A 598 -19.14 -14.32 -10.19
N GLY A 599 -19.48 -15.61 -10.04
CA GLY A 599 -20.17 -16.37 -11.10
C GLY A 599 -21.51 -15.75 -11.51
N LEU A 600 -22.33 -15.32 -10.55
CA LEU A 600 -23.60 -14.63 -10.82
C LEU A 600 -23.37 -13.30 -11.57
N TYR A 601 -22.35 -12.53 -11.22
CA TYR A 601 -21.99 -11.29 -11.92
C TYR A 601 -21.70 -11.57 -13.40
N TYR A 602 -20.86 -12.56 -13.68
CA TYR A 602 -20.55 -12.96 -15.07
C TYR A 602 -21.79 -13.45 -15.82
N LEU A 603 -22.69 -14.15 -15.14
CA LEU A 603 -23.93 -14.62 -15.74
C LEU A 603 -24.86 -13.47 -16.13
N GLN A 604 -25.16 -12.52 -15.23
CA GLN A 604 -25.99 -11.36 -15.59
C GLN A 604 -25.33 -10.49 -16.66
N ARG A 605 -23.99 -10.42 -16.66
CA ARG A 605 -23.21 -9.61 -17.58
C ARG A 605 -23.33 -10.15 -19.00
N ASP A 606 -23.05 -11.44 -19.15
CA ASP A 606 -22.97 -12.08 -20.47
C ASP A 606 -24.36 -12.52 -20.98
N TYR A 607 -25.34 -12.67 -20.07
CA TYR A 607 -26.69 -13.13 -20.36
C TYR A 607 -27.72 -12.29 -19.58
N PRO A 608 -28.03 -11.07 -20.03
CA PRO A 608 -28.86 -10.10 -19.30
C PRO A 608 -30.26 -10.57 -18.90
N LYS A 609 -30.79 -11.62 -19.54
CA LYS A 609 -32.09 -12.22 -19.17
C LYS A 609 -32.14 -12.73 -17.72
N TYR A 610 -31.00 -13.06 -17.11
CA TYR A 610 -30.91 -13.52 -15.72
C TYR A 610 -30.74 -12.37 -14.71
N LYS A 611 -30.62 -11.12 -15.17
CA LYS A 611 -30.29 -9.97 -14.31
C LYS A 611 -31.29 -9.80 -13.15
N ASN A 612 -32.59 -9.85 -13.43
CA ASN A 612 -33.62 -9.65 -12.40
C ASN A 612 -33.61 -10.77 -11.36
N ASP A 613 -33.40 -12.00 -11.79
CA ASP A 613 -33.27 -13.16 -10.91
C ASP A 613 -32.06 -13.04 -9.99
N ILE A 614 -30.92 -12.64 -10.54
CA ILE A 614 -29.67 -12.44 -9.81
C ILE A 614 -29.82 -11.29 -8.81
N PHE A 615 -30.43 -10.17 -9.23
CA PHE A 615 -30.73 -9.06 -8.33
C PHE A 615 -31.61 -9.50 -7.16
N THR A 616 -32.65 -10.30 -7.43
CA THR A 616 -33.53 -10.87 -6.40
C THR A 616 -32.79 -11.80 -5.45
N ILE A 617 -31.79 -12.55 -5.92
CA ILE A 617 -30.97 -13.42 -5.07
C ILE A 617 -30.05 -12.58 -4.16
N ILE A 618 -29.32 -11.61 -4.74
CA ILE A 618 -28.32 -10.82 -3.99
C ILE A 618 -28.97 -9.90 -2.97
N THR A 619 -30.16 -9.35 -3.26
CA THR A 619 -30.88 -8.47 -2.32
C THR A 619 -31.39 -9.18 -1.07
N LYS A 620 -31.48 -10.51 -1.07
CA LYS A 620 -31.78 -11.31 0.12
C LYS A 620 -30.58 -11.43 1.08
N TYR A 621 -29.38 -11.06 0.66
CA TYR A 621 -28.16 -11.28 1.44
C TYR A 621 -27.83 -10.08 2.34
N ASP A 622 -27.76 -10.32 3.66
CA ASP A 622 -27.35 -9.33 4.66
C ASP A 622 -25.88 -9.53 5.06
N PHE A 623 -25.01 -8.65 4.57
CA PHE A 623 -23.58 -8.66 4.88
C PHE A 623 -23.21 -7.92 6.17
N SER A 624 -24.18 -7.30 6.87
CA SER A 624 -23.91 -6.41 7.99
C SER A 624 -23.13 -7.11 9.10
N ARG A 625 -23.55 -8.31 9.51
CA ARG A 625 -22.87 -9.10 10.54
C ARG A 625 -21.48 -9.58 10.08
N ALA A 626 -21.33 -9.90 8.81
CA ALA A 626 -20.08 -10.42 8.26
C ALA A 626 -18.99 -9.35 8.04
N LEU A 627 -19.37 -8.07 7.99
CA LEU A 627 -18.48 -6.94 7.68
C LEU A 627 -18.31 -5.92 8.83
N LYS A 628 -19.03 -6.08 9.95
CA LYS A 628 -19.08 -5.11 11.06
C LYS A 628 -17.71 -4.67 11.59
N ASP A 629 -16.79 -5.61 11.82
CA ASP A 629 -15.42 -5.33 12.30
C ASP A 629 -14.39 -6.11 11.45
N GLY A 630 -14.41 -5.87 10.15
CA GLY A 630 -13.64 -6.62 9.16
C GLY A 630 -14.36 -7.86 8.66
N MET A 631 -13.76 -8.54 7.68
CA MET A 631 -14.36 -9.71 7.03
C MET A 631 -14.31 -10.93 7.95
N LYS A 632 -15.47 -11.45 8.36
CA LYS A 632 -15.60 -12.58 9.30
C LYS A 632 -16.35 -13.76 8.69
N ASN A 633 -15.74 -14.94 8.84
CA ASN A 633 -16.42 -16.22 8.68
C ASN A 633 -17.11 -16.60 9.98
N TYR A 634 -18.38 -16.99 9.93
CA TYR A 634 -19.11 -17.48 11.11
C TYR A 634 -19.26 -18.99 11.07
N SER A 635 -19.15 -19.62 12.24
CA SER A 635 -19.37 -21.06 12.42
C SER A 635 -20.23 -21.30 13.64
N SER A 636 -20.94 -22.42 13.63
CA SER A 636 -21.69 -22.90 14.80
C SER A 636 -21.51 -24.40 14.99
N ASN A 637 -21.69 -24.86 16.23
CA ASN A 637 -21.70 -26.28 16.56
C ASN A 637 -23.15 -26.82 16.67
N ASP A 638 -23.29 -28.13 16.83
CA ASP A 638 -24.61 -28.77 16.93
C ASP A 638 -25.37 -28.42 18.22
N LYS A 639 -24.72 -27.72 19.18
CA LYS A 639 -25.34 -27.20 20.41
C LYS A 639 -25.85 -25.75 20.26
N GLY A 640 -25.60 -25.11 19.11
CA GLY A 640 -25.98 -23.72 18.85
C GLY A 640 -24.95 -22.68 19.29
N ASP A 641 -23.77 -23.08 19.77
CA ASP A 641 -22.71 -22.12 20.08
C ASP A 641 -22.13 -21.57 18.78
N GLU A 642 -22.15 -20.24 18.63
CA GLU A 642 -21.61 -19.53 17.46
C GLU A 642 -20.24 -18.90 17.77
N TRP A 643 -19.33 -18.94 16.79
CA TRP A 643 -18.08 -18.19 16.84
C TRP A 643 -17.71 -17.65 15.45
N SER A 644 -16.97 -16.54 15.44
CA SER A 644 -16.46 -15.94 14.22
C SER A 644 -14.94 -16.06 14.13
N LYS A 645 -14.42 -16.20 12.91
CA LYS A 645 -12.98 -16.11 12.61
C LYS A 645 -12.77 -15.07 11.51
N SER A 646 -11.85 -14.13 11.72
CA SER A 646 -11.45 -13.17 10.69
C SER A 646 -10.84 -13.89 9.49
N VAL A 647 -11.07 -13.37 8.29
CA VAL A 647 -10.41 -13.84 7.06
C VAL A 647 -8.93 -13.43 7.14
N ALA A 648 -8.09 -14.38 7.52
CA ALA A 648 -6.68 -14.13 7.88
C ALA A 648 -5.74 -13.88 6.70
N ASP A 649 -6.12 -14.34 5.51
CA ASP A 649 -5.31 -14.27 4.29
C ASP A 649 -5.69 -13.00 3.51
N PRO A 650 -4.80 -12.00 3.40
CA PRO A 650 -5.11 -10.77 2.68
C PRO A 650 -5.54 -11.03 1.23
N ALA A 651 -5.04 -12.08 0.59
CA ALA A 651 -5.36 -12.37 -0.81
C ALA A 651 -6.82 -12.82 -0.94
N LYS A 652 -7.32 -13.57 0.06
CA LYS A 652 -8.74 -13.92 0.17
C LYS A 652 -9.59 -12.70 0.44
N GLU A 653 -9.18 -11.83 1.36
CA GLU A 653 -9.90 -10.57 1.60
C GLU A 653 -10.00 -9.72 0.34
N TYR A 654 -8.94 -9.66 -0.46
CA TYR A 654 -8.94 -8.89 -1.70
C TYR A 654 -9.90 -9.46 -2.74
N TYR A 655 -9.92 -10.79 -2.90
CA TYR A 655 -10.89 -11.45 -3.76
C TYR A 655 -12.33 -11.19 -3.28
N ILE A 656 -12.59 -11.30 -1.97
CA ILE A 656 -13.91 -10.98 -1.37
C ILE A 656 -14.26 -9.51 -1.64
N HIS A 657 -13.33 -8.59 -1.42
CA HIS A 657 -13.53 -7.16 -1.66
C HIS A 657 -13.95 -6.89 -3.09
N ASN A 658 -13.22 -7.42 -4.07
CA ASN A 658 -13.55 -7.25 -5.47
C ASN A 658 -14.89 -7.88 -5.83
N ALA A 659 -15.18 -9.10 -5.36
CA ALA A 659 -16.45 -9.76 -5.62
C ALA A 659 -17.65 -8.97 -5.07
N LEU A 660 -17.57 -8.46 -3.86
CA LEU A 660 -18.61 -7.61 -3.25
C LEU A 660 -18.77 -6.29 -4.01
N LYS A 661 -17.65 -5.70 -4.46
CA LYS A 661 -17.64 -4.48 -5.26
C LYS A 661 -18.34 -4.62 -6.61
N LEU A 662 -18.38 -5.82 -7.20
CA LEU A 662 -19.15 -6.10 -8.43
C LEU A 662 -20.65 -5.82 -8.25
N PHE A 663 -21.16 -5.88 -7.01
CA PHE A 663 -22.54 -5.56 -6.63
C PHE A 663 -22.66 -4.28 -5.79
N ASN A 664 -21.64 -3.42 -5.81
CA ASN A 664 -21.55 -2.20 -5.00
C ASN A 664 -21.65 -2.39 -3.48
N ILE A 665 -21.37 -3.60 -2.98
CA ILE A 665 -21.27 -3.85 -1.54
C ILE A 665 -19.87 -3.43 -1.09
N TYR A 666 -19.76 -2.44 -0.19
CA TYR A 666 -18.47 -2.04 0.35
C TYR A 666 -17.99 -3.02 1.39
N SER A 667 -16.69 -3.20 1.37
CA SER A 667 -15.95 -3.98 2.32
C SER A 667 -14.51 -3.46 2.30
N TYR A 668 -13.73 -3.87 3.29
CA TYR A 668 -12.33 -3.47 3.43
C TYR A 668 -11.41 -4.66 3.20
N SER A 669 -10.27 -4.45 2.53
CA SER A 669 -9.22 -5.46 2.36
C SER A 669 -7.86 -4.88 2.72
N HIS A 670 -7.03 -5.66 3.41
CA HIS A 670 -5.65 -5.30 3.71
C HIS A 670 -4.75 -5.12 2.47
N PHE A 671 -5.16 -5.59 1.28
CA PHE A 671 -4.44 -5.26 0.03
C PHE A 671 -4.76 -3.87 -0.52
N VAL A 672 -5.87 -3.27 -0.08
CA VAL A 672 -6.17 -1.86 -0.32
C VAL A 672 -5.47 -1.00 0.72
N ASP A 673 -5.32 -1.52 1.95
CA ASP A 673 -4.66 -0.84 3.05
C ASP A 673 -3.48 -1.67 3.62
N GLU A 674 -2.32 -1.44 3.01
CA GLU A 674 -1.10 -2.20 3.23
C GLU A 674 -0.45 -1.99 4.58
N ARG A 675 -0.96 -1.06 5.38
CA ARG A 675 -0.45 -0.78 6.73
C ARG A 675 -0.60 -1.99 7.64
N ASN A 676 -1.50 -2.92 7.30
CA ASN A 676 -1.72 -4.18 8.00
C ASN A 676 -1.08 -5.40 7.31
N LEU A 677 -0.33 -5.18 6.22
CA LEU A 677 0.48 -6.21 5.58
C LEU A 677 1.87 -6.25 6.17
N ASP A 678 2.45 -7.44 6.15
CA ASP A 678 3.87 -7.68 6.32
C ASP A 678 4.42 -8.36 5.05
N TYR A 679 5.74 -8.28 4.85
CA TYR A 679 6.39 -8.75 3.64
C TYR A 679 7.61 -9.59 3.97
N ARG A 680 7.86 -10.62 3.16
CA ARG A 680 9.07 -11.42 3.24
C ARG A 680 9.72 -11.51 1.87
N ALA A 681 11.04 -11.35 1.87
CA ALA A 681 11.88 -11.54 0.71
C ALA A 681 12.06 -13.04 0.44
N ILE A 682 11.29 -13.60 -0.49
CA ILE A 682 11.42 -15.01 -0.88
C ILE A 682 12.10 -15.06 -2.24
N TYR A 683 13.30 -15.62 -2.28
CA TYR A 683 14.14 -15.66 -3.49
C TYR A 683 14.38 -14.30 -4.16
N GLY A 684 14.35 -13.21 -3.39
CA GLY A 684 14.53 -11.85 -3.90
C GLY A 684 13.24 -11.15 -4.37
N TYR A 685 12.07 -11.77 -4.21
CA TYR A 685 10.77 -11.20 -4.57
C TYR A 685 9.93 -10.87 -3.32
N GLU A 686 9.13 -9.82 -3.41
CA GLU A 686 8.28 -9.34 -2.31
C GLU A 686 6.99 -10.12 -2.23
N ILE A 687 6.84 -10.89 -1.14
CA ILE A 687 5.67 -11.72 -0.89
C ILE A 687 4.89 -11.13 0.31
N PRO A 688 3.69 -10.55 0.08
CA PRO A 688 2.83 -10.04 1.13
C PRO A 688 2.14 -11.15 1.94
N PHE A 689 1.95 -10.91 3.23
CA PHE A 689 1.12 -11.71 4.14
C PHE A 689 0.48 -10.83 5.22
N GLY A 690 -0.55 -11.33 5.89
CA GLY A 690 -1.23 -10.58 6.95
C GLY A 690 -0.38 -10.49 8.22
N PHE A 691 -0.35 -9.32 8.87
CA PHE A 691 0.46 -9.06 10.06
C PHE A 691 0.23 -10.06 11.21
N TYR A 692 -1.03 -10.40 11.48
CA TYR A 692 -1.41 -11.26 12.63
C TYR A 692 -1.23 -12.75 12.39
N TYR A 693 -1.42 -13.22 11.15
CA TYR A 693 -1.51 -14.65 10.84
C TYR A 693 -0.34 -15.17 10.00
N GLY A 694 0.42 -14.29 9.36
CA GLY A 694 1.67 -14.66 8.72
C GLY A 694 1.52 -15.64 7.56
N VAL A 695 0.43 -15.61 6.78
CA VAL A 695 0.18 -16.56 5.68
C VAL A 695 0.25 -15.88 4.31
N ALA A 696 0.99 -16.49 3.38
CA ALA A 696 0.99 -16.17 1.95
C ALA A 696 0.75 -17.44 1.10
N ASN A 697 -0.36 -17.46 0.38
CA ASN A 697 -0.75 -18.53 -0.55
C ASN A 697 -1.18 -17.95 -1.91
N GLY A 698 -0.87 -18.64 -3.01
CA GLY A 698 -1.18 -18.20 -4.37
C GLY A 698 -2.64 -18.32 -4.82
N GLU A 699 -3.50 -19.06 -4.11
CA GLU A 699 -4.88 -19.42 -4.50
C GLU A 699 -5.69 -18.21 -4.98
N SER A 700 -5.87 -17.21 -4.12
CA SER A 700 -6.70 -16.06 -4.44
C SER A 700 -6.06 -15.16 -5.49
N TYR A 701 -4.72 -15.15 -5.59
CA TYR A 701 -4.01 -14.42 -6.65
C TYR A 701 -4.30 -14.99 -8.01
N LEU A 702 -4.29 -16.31 -8.14
CA LEU A 702 -4.59 -17.01 -9.37
C LEU A 702 -6.02 -16.71 -9.83
N TRP A 703 -7.00 -16.83 -8.93
CA TRP A 703 -8.41 -16.55 -9.27
C TRP A 703 -8.67 -15.09 -9.60
N SER A 704 -8.20 -14.15 -8.78
CA SER A 704 -8.43 -12.72 -9.02
C SER A 704 -7.79 -12.27 -10.35
N MET A 705 -6.64 -12.83 -10.73
CA MET A 705 -5.99 -12.51 -12.01
C MET A 705 -6.80 -12.99 -13.22
N MET A 706 -7.59 -14.06 -13.10
CA MET A 706 -8.48 -14.49 -14.18
C MET A 706 -9.82 -13.74 -14.18
N GLU A 707 -10.40 -13.56 -12.99
CA GLU A 707 -11.83 -13.23 -12.82
C GLU A 707 -12.12 -11.79 -12.41
N HIS A 708 -11.14 -11.04 -11.90
CA HIS A 708 -11.36 -9.70 -11.38
C HIS A 708 -10.53 -8.66 -12.16
N PRO A 709 -10.89 -7.37 -12.07
CA PRO A 709 -10.11 -6.31 -12.68
C PRO A 709 -8.68 -6.28 -12.12
N TYR A 710 -7.72 -6.05 -13.02
CA TYR A 710 -6.33 -5.85 -12.63
C TYR A 710 -6.12 -4.59 -11.79
N TYR A 711 -5.61 -4.80 -10.58
CA TYR A 711 -4.97 -3.77 -9.78
C TYR A 711 -3.45 -3.94 -9.87
N LEU A 712 -2.72 -2.86 -10.17
CA LEU A 712 -1.29 -2.92 -10.49
C LEU A 712 -0.47 -3.61 -9.39
N LYS A 713 -0.75 -3.26 -8.13
CA LYS A 713 -0.09 -3.85 -6.96
C LYS A 713 -0.38 -5.34 -6.84
N TYR A 714 -1.62 -5.73 -7.09
CA TYR A 714 -2.00 -7.14 -7.06
C TYR A 714 -1.34 -7.93 -8.19
N LYS A 715 -1.24 -7.34 -9.39
CA LYS A 715 -0.44 -7.91 -10.49
C LYS A 715 1.02 -8.06 -10.07
N HIS A 716 1.60 -7.05 -9.41
CA HIS A 716 2.96 -7.10 -8.90
C HIS A 716 3.15 -8.26 -7.91
N TYR A 717 2.25 -8.43 -6.93
CA TYR A 717 2.33 -9.52 -5.97
C TYR A 717 2.12 -10.89 -6.61
N SER A 718 1.15 -11.03 -7.51
CA SER A 718 0.98 -12.25 -8.31
C SER A 718 2.24 -12.58 -9.12
N SER A 719 2.88 -11.56 -9.72
CA SER A 719 4.13 -11.70 -10.47
C SER A 719 5.27 -12.15 -9.55
N ASN A 720 5.42 -11.54 -8.37
CA ASN A 720 6.44 -11.89 -7.39
C ASN A 720 6.29 -13.32 -6.87
N ILE A 721 5.05 -13.76 -6.64
CA ILE A 721 4.75 -15.16 -6.29
C ILE A 721 5.23 -16.10 -7.41
N TYR A 722 4.88 -15.80 -8.66
CA TYR A 722 5.32 -16.59 -9.81
C TYR A 722 6.85 -16.59 -9.96
N PHE A 723 7.50 -15.44 -9.85
CA PHE A 723 8.94 -15.34 -9.96
C PHE A 723 9.67 -16.06 -8.81
N ALA A 724 9.13 -16.02 -7.59
CA ALA A 724 9.67 -16.78 -6.47
C ALA A 724 9.59 -18.30 -6.71
N LEU A 725 8.50 -18.79 -7.33
CA LEU A 725 8.37 -20.19 -7.75
C LEU A 725 9.39 -20.56 -8.83
N LYS A 726 9.54 -19.71 -9.86
CA LYS A 726 10.51 -19.89 -10.95
C LYS A 726 11.94 -19.91 -10.43
N GLU A 727 12.31 -18.93 -9.62
CA GLU A 727 13.66 -18.79 -9.05
C GLU A 727 14.00 -19.95 -8.12
N ARG A 728 13.03 -20.43 -7.33
CA ARG A 728 13.18 -21.66 -6.55
C ARG A 728 13.53 -22.85 -7.43
N TYR A 729 12.80 -23.04 -8.52
CA TYR A 729 13.06 -24.11 -9.48
C TYR A 729 14.45 -23.98 -10.10
N MET A 730 14.83 -22.79 -10.58
CA MET A 730 16.15 -22.54 -11.19
C MET A 730 17.30 -22.82 -10.22
N ARG A 731 17.16 -22.47 -8.93
CA ARG A 731 18.21 -22.67 -7.93
C ARG A 731 18.27 -24.07 -7.34
N THR A 732 17.14 -24.77 -7.25
CA THR A 732 17.05 -26.02 -6.47
C THR A 732 16.61 -27.23 -7.28
N ASN A 733 16.17 -27.02 -8.53
CA ASN A 733 15.52 -28.00 -9.40
C ASN A 733 14.26 -28.65 -8.76
N LYS A 734 13.67 -28.00 -7.75
CA LYS A 734 12.43 -28.46 -7.09
C LYS A 734 11.24 -27.71 -7.68
N ILE A 735 10.33 -28.47 -8.29
CA ILE A 735 9.10 -27.95 -8.86
C ILE A 735 8.07 -27.79 -7.73
N SER A 736 7.36 -26.67 -7.73
CA SER A 736 6.28 -26.41 -6.78
C SER A 736 5.24 -25.49 -7.39
N THR A 737 4.04 -25.54 -6.84
CA THR A 737 2.98 -24.54 -7.03
C THR A 737 2.59 -23.96 -5.67
N SER A 738 1.90 -22.82 -5.63
CA SER A 738 1.27 -22.30 -4.42
C SER A 738 -0.22 -22.08 -4.66
N THR A 739 -1.05 -22.85 -3.95
CA THR A 739 -2.51 -22.90 -4.10
C THR A 739 -3.09 -23.74 -2.96
N GLU A 740 -4.42 -23.87 -2.88
CA GLU A 740 -5.13 -24.86 -2.06
C GLU A 740 -5.61 -26.02 -2.95
N GLU A 741 -5.60 -27.26 -2.48
CA GLU A 741 -5.97 -28.40 -3.32
C GLU A 741 -6.60 -29.56 -2.54
N HIS A 742 -7.53 -30.29 -3.17
CA HIS A 742 -8.08 -31.52 -2.61
C HIS A 742 -7.13 -32.69 -2.84
N LEU A 743 -7.08 -33.62 -1.88
CA LEU A 743 -6.20 -34.79 -1.94
C LEU A 743 -7.00 -36.09 -2.11
N ASP A 744 -6.41 -37.05 -2.81
CA ASP A 744 -6.91 -38.43 -2.98
C ASP A 744 -6.72 -39.32 -1.73
N LYS A 745 -6.15 -38.77 -0.65
CA LYS A 745 -5.92 -39.43 0.62
C LYS A 745 -5.98 -38.41 1.76
N ALA A 746 -6.15 -38.89 3.00
CA ALA A 746 -6.08 -38.06 4.20
C ALA A 746 -4.80 -37.19 4.21
N PRO A 747 -4.89 -35.89 4.54
CA PRO A 747 -6.04 -35.17 5.13
C PRO A 747 -7.10 -34.64 4.13
N TYR A 748 -7.12 -35.12 2.88
CA TYR A 748 -8.11 -34.78 1.83
C TYR A 748 -8.11 -33.32 1.35
N TRP A 749 -7.30 -32.46 1.94
CA TRP A 749 -7.11 -31.07 1.55
C TRP A 749 -5.73 -30.57 2.01
N ILE A 750 -5.13 -29.67 1.25
CA ILE A 750 -3.84 -29.05 1.57
C ILE A 750 -3.81 -27.58 1.16
N GLN A 751 -3.00 -26.80 1.87
CA GLN A 751 -2.59 -25.45 1.49
C GLN A 751 -1.08 -25.43 1.24
N ASN A 752 -0.66 -25.21 -0.02
CA ASN A 752 0.75 -25.06 -0.38
C ASN A 752 1.15 -23.58 -0.25
N THR A 753 1.75 -23.22 0.87
CA THR A 753 2.11 -21.83 1.19
C THR A 753 3.51 -21.47 0.73
N ILE A 754 3.71 -20.19 0.39
CA ILE A 754 5.03 -19.61 0.12
C ILE A 754 5.66 -19.19 1.45
N TYR A 755 4.85 -18.63 2.34
CA TYR A 755 5.20 -18.26 3.69
C TYR A 755 4.04 -18.59 4.64
N HIS A 756 4.36 -19.16 5.80
CA HIS A 756 3.41 -19.42 6.86
C HIS A 756 4.12 -19.39 8.22
N ASN A 757 3.74 -18.47 9.12
CA ASN A 757 4.25 -18.39 10.50
C ASN A 757 5.78 -18.60 10.62
N LYS A 758 6.56 -17.75 9.95
CA LYS A 758 8.03 -17.77 9.89
C LYS A 758 8.66 -18.94 9.11
N ARG A 759 7.87 -19.84 8.53
CA ARG A 759 8.36 -20.91 7.66
C ARG A 759 8.16 -20.55 6.20
N ASP A 760 9.21 -20.79 5.41
CA ASP A 760 9.14 -20.65 3.96
C ASP A 760 8.77 -22.00 3.35
N TRP A 761 7.93 -21.99 2.32
CA TRP A 761 7.60 -23.15 1.49
C TRP A 761 7.15 -24.38 2.27
N SER A 762 6.00 -24.26 2.93
CA SER A 762 5.45 -25.31 3.77
C SER A 762 4.01 -25.65 3.37
N ASP A 763 3.64 -26.90 3.59
CA ASP A 763 2.34 -27.45 3.27
C ASP A 763 1.54 -27.61 4.56
N PHE A 764 0.27 -27.18 4.59
CA PHE A 764 -0.56 -27.26 5.80
C PHE A 764 -1.90 -27.93 5.53
N ASP A 765 -2.45 -28.64 6.53
CA ASP A 765 -3.85 -29.08 6.51
C ASP A 765 -4.81 -28.01 7.07
N LYS A 766 -6.11 -28.34 7.12
CA LYS A 766 -7.15 -27.45 7.67
C LYS A 766 -6.98 -27.16 9.17
N SER A 767 -6.19 -27.97 9.87
CA SER A 767 -5.88 -27.84 11.31
C SER A 767 -4.55 -27.12 11.54
N ASP A 768 -3.95 -26.54 10.49
CA ASP A 768 -2.66 -25.83 10.53
C ASP A 768 -1.47 -26.73 10.91
N ASN A 769 -1.58 -28.05 10.67
CA ASN A 769 -0.46 -28.97 10.84
C ASN A 769 0.43 -28.95 9.60
N ASN A 770 1.76 -28.83 9.81
CA ASN A 770 2.73 -28.86 8.73
C ASN A 770 2.92 -30.28 8.15
N LEU A 771 2.89 -30.41 6.83
CA LEU A 771 2.93 -31.64 6.05
C LEU A 771 4.10 -31.65 5.03
N PRO A 772 5.37 -31.57 5.48
CA PRO A 772 6.53 -31.32 4.60
C PRO A 772 6.81 -32.41 3.55
N LYS A 773 6.11 -33.55 3.62
CA LYS A 773 6.31 -34.73 2.76
C LYS A 773 5.36 -34.78 1.55
N LEU A 774 4.35 -33.92 1.46
CA LEU A 774 3.36 -34.00 0.37
C LEU A 774 3.88 -33.36 -0.93
N LYS A 775 4.41 -32.13 -0.87
CA LYS A 775 5.02 -31.40 -2.00
C LYS A 775 4.24 -31.56 -3.30
N LEU A 776 2.98 -31.14 -3.25
CA LEU A 776 2.04 -31.23 -4.34
C LEU A 776 2.34 -30.16 -5.41
N VAL A 777 2.36 -30.58 -6.67
CA VAL A 777 2.28 -29.69 -7.84
C VAL A 777 0.83 -29.78 -8.34
N SER A 778 0.07 -28.71 -8.17
CA SER A 778 -1.36 -28.67 -8.49
C SER A 778 -1.61 -28.47 -9.99
N THR A 779 -2.51 -29.28 -10.54
CA THR A 779 -2.98 -29.13 -11.93
C THR A 779 -3.65 -27.77 -12.13
N LYS A 780 -4.50 -27.34 -11.19
CA LYS A 780 -5.18 -26.04 -11.22
C LYS A 780 -4.18 -24.91 -11.40
N ALA A 781 -3.18 -24.83 -10.51
CA ALA A 781 -2.21 -23.75 -10.54
C ALA A 781 -1.39 -23.77 -11.83
N SER A 782 -0.98 -24.96 -12.30
CA SER A 782 -0.24 -25.11 -13.55
C SER A 782 -1.01 -24.58 -14.77
N PHE A 783 -2.29 -24.89 -14.89
CA PHE A 783 -3.13 -24.38 -15.98
C PHE A 783 -3.30 -22.87 -15.93
N ILE A 784 -3.57 -22.32 -14.74
CA ILE A 784 -3.74 -20.86 -14.57
C ILE A 784 -2.43 -20.13 -14.88
N TYR A 785 -1.27 -20.58 -14.37
CA TYR A 785 0.01 -19.97 -14.69
C TYR A 785 0.33 -20.02 -16.19
N ASN A 786 0.02 -21.13 -16.87
CA ASN A 786 0.20 -21.23 -18.31
C ASN A 786 -0.72 -20.29 -19.08
N ALA A 787 -1.99 -20.15 -18.66
CA ALA A 787 -2.92 -19.20 -19.27
C ALA A 787 -2.47 -17.75 -19.07
N LEU A 788 -1.98 -17.39 -17.88
CA LEU A 788 -1.50 -16.05 -17.58
C LEU A 788 -0.17 -15.73 -18.26
N TYR A 789 0.82 -16.63 -18.21
CA TYR A 789 2.22 -16.30 -18.51
C TYR A 789 2.91 -17.21 -19.53
N GLY A 790 2.28 -18.32 -19.95
CA GLY A 790 2.85 -19.29 -20.88
C GLY A 790 3.16 -18.72 -22.28
N TYR A 791 2.60 -17.58 -22.63
CA TYR A 791 2.89 -16.88 -23.89
C TYR A 791 4.27 -16.19 -23.91
N ILE A 792 4.81 -15.83 -22.74
CA ILE A 792 6.10 -15.12 -22.59
C ILE A 792 7.14 -15.89 -21.80
N ASP A 793 6.75 -16.87 -20.99
CA ASP A 793 7.65 -17.55 -20.06
C ASP A 793 7.58 -19.08 -20.19
N ASP A 794 8.73 -19.69 -20.51
CA ASP A 794 8.87 -21.14 -20.67
C ASP A 794 8.60 -21.92 -19.38
N TYR A 795 8.81 -21.33 -18.20
CA TYR A 795 8.56 -22.02 -16.94
C TYR A 795 7.06 -22.27 -16.72
N ALA A 796 6.20 -21.35 -17.13
CA ALA A 796 4.75 -21.52 -17.06
C ALA A 796 4.28 -22.64 -18.01
N ARG A 797 4.83 -22.70 -19.24
CA ARG A 797 4.57 -23.82 -20.17
C ARG A 797 5.03 -25.15 -19.58
N PHE A 798 6.24 -25.16 -19.01
CA PHE A 798 6.80 -26.33 -18.35
C PHE A 798 5.92 -26.83 -17.19
N LEU A 799 5.33 -25.95 -16.38
CA LEU A 799 4.40 -26.33 -15.32
C LEU A 799 3.16 -27.05 -15.88
N LYS A 800 2.57 -26.55 -16.98
CA LYS A 800 1.45 -27.24 -17.67
C LYS A 800 1.88 -28.58 -18.24
N ASP A 801 3.02 -28.61 -18.93
CA ASP A 801 3.60 -29.83 -19.50
C ASP A 801 3.89 -30.90 -18.45
N TYR A 802 4.32 -30.49 -17.26
CA TYR A 802 4.53 -31.39 -16.13
C TYR A 802 3.22 -32.04 -15.67
N THR A 803 2.10 -31.33 -15.80
CA THR A 803 0.77 -31.79 -15.38
C THR A 803 -0.10 -32.42 -16.47
N LYS A 804 0.33 -32.41 -17.74
CA LYS A 804 -0.50 -32.73 -18.91
C LYS A 804 -1.05 -34.17 -19.01
N LYS A 805 -0.57 -35.08 -18.18
CA LYS A 805 -1.00 -36.49 -18.16
C LYS A 805 -1.89 -36.84 -16.97
N PHE A 806 -2.24 -35.87 -16.13
CA PHE A 806 -2.97 -36.10 -14.88
C PHE A 806 -4.47 -35.93 -15.08
N TYR A 807 -5.05 -36.77 -15.94
CA TYR A 807 -6.49 -36.78 -16.22
C TYR A 807 -6.98 -38.20 -16.51
N LYS A 808 -8.30 -38.36 -16.62
CA LYS A 808 -8.96 -39.52 -17.21
C LYS A 808 -10.02 -39.03 -18.19
N ASP A 809 -9.94 -39.47 -19.45
CA ASP A 809 -10.71 -38.88 -20.57
C ASP A 809 -12.21 -38.74 -20.26
N ASP A 810 -12.83 -39.78 -19.71
CA ASP A 810 -14.27 -39.79 -19.42
C ASP A 810 -14.65 -39.19 -18.05
N TYR A 811 -13.71 -38.65 -17.28
CA TYR A 811 -13.96 -38.21 -15.89
C TYR A 811 -13.50 -36.79 -15.59
N GLY A 812 -12.39 -36.33 -16.17
CA GLY A 812 -11.81 -35.02 -15.92
C GLY A 812 -10.36 -35.06 -15.44
N TRP A 813 -9.88 -33.87 -15.06
CA TRP A 813 -8.53 -33.63 -14.57
C TRP A 813 -8.40 -33.94 -13.07
N PHE A 814 -7.27 -34.56 -12.72
CA PHE A 814 -6.89 -34.85 -11.35
C PHE A 814 -6.19 -33.66 -10.70
N GLY A 815 -6.32 -33.53 -9.37
CA GLY A 815 -5.84 -32.39 -8.59
C GLY A 815 -4.33 -32.11 -8.64
N GLY A 816 -3.49 -33.06 -9.10
CA GLY A 816 -2.08 -32.77 -9.34
C GLY A 816 -1.15 -33.97 -9.17
N TYR A 817 0.08 -33.70 -8.69
CA TYR A 817 1.12 -34.71 -8.54
C TYR A 817 2.00 -34.49 -7.31
N TYR A 818 2.19 -35.54 -6.53
CA TYR A 818 3.07 -35.56 -5.38
C TYR A 818 4.51 -35.73 -5.86
N SER A 819 5.27 -34.63 -5.93
CA SER A 819 6.62 -34.60 -6.51
C SER A 819 7.60 -35.57 -5.83
N ASP A 820 7.56 -35.66 -4.49
CA ASP A 820 8.45 -36.55 -3.72
C ASP A 820 8.11 -38.03 -3.91
N SER A 821 6.82 -38.39 -3.76
CA SER A 821 6.37 -39.79 -3.85
C SER A 821 6.16 -40.30 -5.28
N LYS A 822 6.33 -39.42 -6.27
CA LYS A 822 6.16 -39.68 -7.71
C LYS A 822 4.80 -40.31 -8.06
N ARG A 823 3.72 -39.81 -7.44
CA ARG A 823 2.36 -40.34 -7.59
C ARG A 823 1.40 -39.24 -8.00
N VAL A 824 0.45 -39.55 -8.87
CA VAL A 824 -0.67 -38.66 -9.23
C VAL A 824 -1.61 -38.51 -8.03
N ASN A 825 -1.98 -37.27 -7.70
CA ASN A 825 -3.07 -36.97 -6.78
C ASN A 825 -4.39 -37.13 -7.54
N LYS A 826 -5.00 -38.32 -7.47
CA LYS A 826 -6.22 -38.67 -8.22
C LYS A 826 -7.51 -38.01 -7.67
N SER A 827 -7.40 -36.91 -6.93
CA SER A 827 -8.55 -36.14 -6.48
C SER A 827 -9.28 -35.57 -7.70
N LEU A 828 -10.57 -35.91 -7.85
CA LEU A 828 -11.45 -35.34 -8.86
C LEU A 828 -12.37 -34.34 -8.17
N ASN A 829 -12.14 -33.05 -8.41
CA ASN A 829 -12.86 -31.97 -7.74
C ASN A 829 -13.20 -30.82 -8.72
N ILE A 830 -14.19 -30.03 -8.31
CA ILE A 830 -14.74 -28.95 -9.14
C ILE A 830 -13.75 -27.80 -9.35
N LEU A 831 -12.93 -27.47 -8.34
CA LEU A 831 -11.99 -26.34 -8.42
C LEU A 831 -10.89 -26.59 -9.46
N THR A 832 -10.38 -27.82 -9.55
CA THR A 832 -9.39 -28.18 -10.58
C THR A 832 -10.00 -28.12 -11.97
N ASN A 833 -11.18 -28.71 -12.16
CA ASN A 833 -11.79 -28.80 -13.50
C ASN A 833 -12.37 -27.46 -13.97
N SER A 834 -12.89 -26.63 -13.05
CA SER A 834 -13.29 -25.25 -13.40
C SER A 834 -12.07 -24.43 -13.79
N ALA A 835 -10.97 -24.53 -13.06
CA ALA A 835 -9.74 -23.81 -13.39
C ALA A 835 -9.20 -24.15 -14.79
N VAL A 836 -9.28 -25.42 -15.21
CA VAL A 836 -8.87 -25.83 -16.57
C VAL A 836 -9.75 -25.15 -17.62
N LEU A 837 -11.09 -25.23 -17.47
CA LEU A 837 -12.04 -24.59 -18.39
C LEU A 837 -11.86 -23.07 -18.45
N GLU A 838 -11.78 -22.43 -17.29
CA GLU A 838 -11.61 -20.98 -17.15
C GLU A 838 -10.25 -20.52 -17.71
N SER A 839 -9.17 -21.29 -17.50
CA SER A 839 -7.84 -21.01 -18.05
C SER A 839 -7.85 -21.05 -19.58
N ILE A 840 -8.53 -22.02 -20.18
CA ILE A 840 -8.61 -22.17 -21.63
C ILE A 840 -9.52 -21.09 -22.22
N TYR A 841 -10.62 -20.75 -21.54
CA TYR A 841 -11.43 -19.61 -21.92
C TYR A 841 -10.61 -18.30 -21.83
N TYR A 842 -9.85 -18.11 -20.76
CA TYR A 842 -8.93 -16.98 -20.59
C TYR A 842 -7.90 -16.91 -21.74
N LYS A 843 -7.31 -18.03 -22.18
CA LYS A 843 -6.40 -18.02 -23.36
C LYS A 843 -7.08 -17.55 -24.65
N LYS A 844 -8.41 -17.66 -24.75
CA LYS A 844 -9.18 -17.15 -25.89
C LYS A 844 -9.50 -15.66 -25.78
N VAL A 845 -9.73 -15.16 -24.57
CA VAL A 845 -10.32 -13.82 -24.38
C VAL A 845 -9.56 -12.87 -23.47
N GLY A 846 -8.46 -13.33 -22.87
CA GLY A 846 -7.74 -12.62 -21.82
C GLY A 846 -8.51 -12.59 -20.52
N ASN A 847 -8.26 -11.55 -19.74
CA ASN A 847 -8.94 -11.32 -18.47
C ASN A 847 -10.47 -11.32 -18.66
N LEU A 848 -11.14 -12.20 -17.91
CA LEU A 848 -12.56 -12.45 -18.09
C LEU A 848 -13.37 -11.17 -17.84
N TYR A 849 -12.92 -10.30 -16.96
CA TYR A 849 -13.59 -9.04 -16.62
C TYR A 849 -13.52 -8.03 -17.79
N TYR A 850 -12.39 -7.97 -18.52
CA TYR A 850 -12.15 -6.99 -19.59
C TYR A 850 -12.59 -7.41 -21.00
N ASN A 851 -12.88 -8.70 -21.23
CA ASN A 851 -13.18 -9.29 -22.55
C ASN A 851 -14.19 -8.52 -23.44
N GLN A 852 -15.11 -7.72 -22.91
CA GLN A 852 -16.17 -7.06 -23.72
C GLN A 852 -16.11 -5.52 -23.74
N LYS A 853 -14.96 -4.91 -23.45
CA LYS A 853 -14.88 -3.50 -23.03
C LYS A 853 -15.36 -2.42 -24.01
N ASP A 854 -15.29 -2.56 -25.34
CA ASP A 854 -15.48 -1.39 -26.22
C ASP A 854 -16.92 -0.85 -26.31
N LYS A 855 -17.92 -1.58 -25.78
CA LYS A 855 -19.32 -1.10 -25.67
C LYS A 855 -19.94 -1.29 -24.29
N LEU A 856 -19.20 -1.88 -23.36
CA LEU A 856 -19.76 -2.46 -22.15
C LEU A 856 -19.46 -1.64 -20.90
N ALA A 857 -18.43 -0.80 -20.88
CA ALA A 857 -18.32 0.26 -19.86
C ALA A 857 -19.49 1.27 -19.97
N ASP A 858 -19.95 1.53 -21.20
CA ASP A 858 -21.11 2.39 -21.48
C ASP A 858 -22.47 1.67 -21.31
N LYS A 859 -22.47 0.35 -21.10
CA LYS A 859 -23.68 -0.50 -20.91
C LYS A 859 -23.72 -1.27 -19.58
N ILE A 860 -22.65 -1.27 -18.79
CA ILE A 860 -22.53 -1.79 -17.41
C ILE A 860 -22.02 -0.69 -16.47
N ALA A 861 -22.57 0.51 -16.60
CA ALA A 861 -23.25 0.98 -15.41
C ALA A 861 -24.48 0.07 -15.30
N ILE A 862 -24.62 -0.66 -14.18
CA ILE A 862 -25.86 -1.37 -13.81
C ILE A 862 -27.02 -0.51 -14.33
N HIS A 863 -27.82 -0.98 -15.31
CA HIS A 863 -28.89 -0.13 -15.86
C HIS A 863 -29.61 0.53 -14.69
N HIS A 864 -29.52 1.86 -14.65
CA HIS A 864 -30.33 2.70 -13.80
C HIS A 864 -31.76 2.16 -13.89
N ILE A 865 -32.31 1.71 -12.77
CA ILE A 865 -33.75 1.64 -12.64
C ILE A 865 -34.15 3.10 -12.48
N ASP A 866 -34.44 3.75 -13.61
CA ASP A 866 -35.09 5.05 -13.71
C ASP A 866 -36.55 4.81 -14.08
N LEU A 867 -37.38 4.53 -13.08
CA LEU A 867 -38.82 4.42 -13.26
C LEU A 867 -39.44 5.77 -12.94
N SER A 868 -39.82 6.50 -13.98
CA SER A 868 -40.49 7.77 -13.81
C SER A 868 -41.93 7.61 -13.34
N ASN A 869 -42.41 8.59 -12.59
CA ASN A 869 -43.81 8.69 -12.20
C ASN A 869 -44.33 7.43 -11.49
N ARG A 870 -43.59 6.99 -10.45
CA ARG A 870 -43.99 5.89 -9.57
C ARG A 870 -44.45 6.43 -8.23
N PHE A 871 -45.36 5.70 -7.60
CA PHE A 871 -45.79 5.98 -6.24
C PHE A 871 -45.02 5.11 -5.26
N SER A 872 -44.61 5.72 -4.14
CA SER A 872 -43.94 5.00 -3.05
C SER A 872 -44.37 5.56 -1.71
N LEU A 873 -44.21 4.76 -0.67
CA LEU A 873 -44.44 5.18 0.70
C LEU A 873 -43.12 5.71 1.27
N GLU A 874 -43.03 6.99 1.64
CA GLU A 874 -41.85 7.65 2.21
C GLU A 874 -42.01 7.82 3.72
N SER A 875 -41.01 7.44 4.53
CA SER A 875 -40.97 7.73 5.97
C SER A 875 -40.79 9.23 6.27
N LYS A 876 -40.86 9.61 7.55
CA LYS A 876 -40.26 10.87 8.02
C LYS A 876 -38.74 10.87 7.77
N LYS A 877 -38.15 12.06 7.75
CA LYS A 877 -36.69 12.25 7.72
C LYS A 877 -36.05 11.61 8.96
N ILE A 878 -34.92 10.95 8.76
CA ILE A 878 -34.15 10.22 9.77
C ILE A 878 -32.73 10.76 9.77
N GLU A 879 -32.28 11.30 10.90
CA GLU A 879 -31.02 12.04 11.03
C GLU A 879 -29.76 11.14 10.94
N LEU A 880 -29.88 9.87 11.36
CA LEU A 880 -28.79 8.89 11.31
C LEU A 880 -29.19 7.64 10.52
N PHE A 881 -28.38 7.26 9.53
CA PHE A 881 -28.60 6.07 8.70
C PHE A 881 -28.82 4.78 9.53
N TYR A 882 -28.14 4.64 10.67
CA TYR A 882 -28.33 3.53 11.61
C TYR A 882 -29.79 3.30 12.00
N TYR A 883 -30.55 4.38 12.25
CA TYR A 883 -31.97 4.30 12.61
C TYR A 883 -32.87 3.93 11.43
N SER A 884 -32.42 4.16 10.19
CA SER A 884 -33.13 3.66 9.00
C SER A 884 -33.06 2.13 8.93
N THR A 885 -31.94 1.53 9.31
CA THR A 885 -31.78 0.07 9.40
C THR A 885 -32.65 -0.57 10.49
N GLU A 886 -32.83 0.11 11.64
CA GLU A 886 -33.76 -0.33 12.67
C GLU A 886 -35.23 -0.30 12.18
N LEU A 887 -35.58 0.72 11.39
CA LEU A 887 -36.89 0.83 10.76
C LEU A 887 -37.08 -0.25 9.67
N LEU A 888 -36.06 -0.52 8.85
CA LEU A 888 -36.06 -1.60 7.84
C LEU A 888 -36.29 -2.99 8.46
N ASN A 889 -35.68 -3.26 9.62
CA ASN A 889 -35.81 -4.53 10.33
C ASN A 889 -37.23 -4.82 10.85
N LYS A 890 -38.14 -3.83 10.84
CA LYS A 890 -39.56 -4.00 11.17
C LYS A 890 -40.38 -4.52 9.98
N PHE A 891 -39.78 -4.63 8.79
CA PHE A 891 -40.44 -4.98 7.52
C PHE A 891 -39.91 -6.29 6.91
N LYS A 892 -39.37 -7.21 7.71
CA LYS A 892 -38.70 -8.44 7.25
C LYS A 892 -39.59 -9.43 6.48
N ASP A 893 -40.91 -9.29 6.59
CA ASP A 893 -41.90 -10.19 5.97
C ASP A 893 -42.60 -9.58 4.73
N ILE A 894 -42.01 -8.53 4.14
CA ILE A 894 -42.63 -7.78 3.02
C ILE A 894 -41.89 -8.07 1.70
N ASP A 895 -42.62 -8.58 0.70
CA ASP A 895 -42.11 -8.96 -0.64
C ASP A 895 -41.84 -7.77 -1.59
N ASP A 896 -41.98 -6.52 -1.12
CA ASP A 896 -41.92 -5.31 -1.94
C ASP A 896 -40.53 -4.66 -2.01
N VAL A 897 -40.34 -3.78 -3.01
CA VAL A 897 -39.10 -2.99 -3.16
C VAL A 897 -38.97 -1.97 -2.03
N ILE A 898 -38.20 -2.32 -1.01
CA ILE A 898 -37.79 -1.41 0.06
C ILE A 898 -36.51 -0.67 -0.38
N ARG A 899 -36.26 0.56 0.08
CA ARG A 899 -34.99 1.29 -0.18
C ARG A 899 -34.78 2.41 0.82
N VAL A 900 -33.54 2.86 0.99
CA VAL A 900 -33.18 4.06 1.76
C VAL A 900 -32.61 5.09 0.80
N GLU A 901 -33.06 6.34 0.89
CA GLU A 901 -32.60 7.44 0.03
C GLU A 901 -32.18 8.64 0.89
N ARG A 902 -31.16 9.37 0.44
CA ARG A 902 -30.73 10.62 1.08
C ARG A 902 -31.67 11.75 0.70
N LYS A 903 -32.08 12.56 1.68
CA LYS A 903 -32.92 13.75 1.50
C LYS A 903 -32.35 14.91 2.32
N ASP A 904 -31.55 15.74 1.65
CA ASP A 904 -30.70 16.78 2.26
C ASP A 904 -29.59 16.18 3.15
N GLU A 905 -29.48 16.62 4.41
CA GLU A 905 -28.57 16.05 5.41
C GLU A 905 -29.13 14.75 6.05
N ASP A 906 -30.42 14.46 5.85
CA ASP A 906 -31.15 13.33 6.46
C ASP A 906 -31.40 12.17 5.48
N PHE A 907 -32.04 11.10 5.97
CA PHE A 907 -32.41 9.89 5.24
C PHE A 907 -33.93 9.64 5.26
N VAL A 908 -34.45 8.94 4.27
CA VAL A 908 -35.83 8.42 4.26
C VAL A 908 -35.86 6.96 3.83
N VAL A 909 -36.74 6.17 4.43
CA VAL A 909 -37.07 4.83 3.96
C VAL A 909 -38.22 4.93 2.98
N ARG A 910 -38.10 4.29 1.81
CA ARG A 910 -39.16 4.18 0.82
C ARG A 910 -39.56 2.74 0.57
N ILE A 911 -40.85 2.50 0.38
CA ILE A 911 -41.42 1.16 0.14
C ILE A 911 -42.31 1.18 -1.10
N GLY A 912 -42.12 0.18 -1.95
CA GLY A 912 -42.90 -0.09 -3.16
C GLY A 912 -42.52 0.77 -4.37
N ASP A 913 -42.92 0.29 -5.54
CA ASP A 913 -42.83 0.95 -6.86
C ASP A 913 -44.20 0.95 -7.57
N PHE A 914 -45.23 1.38 -6.86
CA PHE A 914 -46.63 1.33 -7.29
C PHE A 914 -46.86 2.14 -8.57
N GLN A 915 -47.70 1.63 -9.46
CA GLN A 915 -48.04 2.30 -10.72
C GLN A 915 -49.06 3.41 -10.50
N THR A 916 -49.95 3.25 -9.52
CA THR A 916 -51.00 4.21 -9.20
C THR A 916 -50.94 4.68 -7.75
N LYS A 917 -51.51 5.87 -7.48
CA LYS A 917 -51.59 6.40 -6.12
C LYS A 917 -52.50 5.55 -5.25
N GLU A 918 -53.56 5.00 -5.84
CA GLU A 918 -54.56 4.16 -5.21
C GLU A 918 -53.97 2.85 -4.71
N GLU A 919 -53.06 2.23 -5.47
CA GLU A 919 -52.27 1.06 -5.04
C GLU A 919 -51.43 1.38 -3.80
N ALA A 920 -50.70 2.50 -3.82
CA ALA A 920 -49.89 2.92 -2.69
C ALA A 920 -50.76 3.22 -1.44
N ILE A 921 -51.91 3.86 -1.61
CA ILE A 921 -52.86 4.14 -0.52
C ILE A 921 -53.44 2.84 0.06
N SER A 922 -53.87 1.92 -0.81
CA SER A 922 -54.38 0.61 -0.41
C SER A 922 -53.33 -0.14 0.40
N TYR A 923 -52.09 -0.15 -0.09
CA TYR A 923 -50.95 -0.76 0.58
C TYR A 923 -50.67 -0.14 1.95
N LEU A 924 -50.62 1.19 2.04
CA LEU A 924 -50.41 1.93 3.29
C LEU A 924 -51.53 1.65 4.30
N SER A 925 -52.78 1.50 3.83
CA SER A 925 -53.93 1.20 4.67
C SER A 925 -53.86 -0.19 5.30
N LYS A 926 -53.34 -1.17 4.55
CA LYS A 926 -53.15 -2.55 5.00
C LYS A 926 -52.06 -2.66 6.08
N HIS A 927 -51.02 -1.81 6.00
CA HIS A 927 -49.85 -1.83 6.89
C HIS A 927 -49.80 -0.63 7.86
N LYS A 928 -50.96 -0.03 8.17
CA LYS A 928 -51.07 1.23 8.94
C LYS A 928 -50.42 1.17 10.34
N LYS A 929 -50.26 -0.03 10.90
CA LYS A 929 -49.64 -0.26 12.22
C LYS A 929 -48.12 -0.10 12.15
N GLU A 930 -47.45 -0.61 11.12
CA GLU A 930 -46.00 -0.44 10.93
C GLU A 930 -45.65 0.89 10.22
N MET A 931 -46.54 1.42 9.38
CA MET A 931 -46.28 2.56 8.50
C MET A 931 -46.99 3.86 8.94
N LYS A 932 -47.22 4.05 10.24
CA LYS A 932 -48.01 5.15 10.80
C LYS A 932 -47.58 6.56 10.35
N ASP A 933 -46.29 6.73 10.09
CA ASP A 933 -45.65 8.01 9.71
C ASP A 933 -45.23 8.08 8.23
N PHE A 934 -45.65 7.11 7.42
CA PHE A 934 -45.33 7.09 6.00
C PHE A 934 -46.35 7.89 5.20
N LYS A 935 -45.90 8.54 4.13
CA LYS A 935 -46.75 9.27 3.18
C LYS A 935 -46.56 8.74 1.77
N VAL A 936 -47.61 8.78 0.98
CA VAL A 936 -47.52 8.49 -0.45
C VAL A 936 -46.84 9.67 -1.14
N VAL A 937 -45.77 9.38 -1.86
CA VAL A 937 -45.07 10.33 -2.73
C VAL A 937 -45.14 9.86 -4.17
N ASN A 938 -45.14 10.81 -5.10
CA ASN A 938 -44.87 10.54 -6.50
C ASN A 938 -43.42 10.91 -6.76
N ILE A 939 -42.62 9.96 -7.22
CA ILE A 939 -41.19 10.14 -7.47
C ILE A 939 -40.76 9.40 -8.72
N ASP A 940 -39.63 9.83 -9.25
CA ASP A 940 -38.83 9.00 -10.11
C ASP A 940 -37.96 8.10 -9.23
N ILE A 941 -38.08 6.79 -9.43
CA ILE A 941 -37.21 5.81 -8.78
C ILE A 941 -35.93 5.80 -9.58
N ASP A 942 -34.81 6.22 -8.97
CA ASP A 942 -33.47 6.25 -9.57
C ASP A 942 -32.54 5.38 -8.73
N SER A 943 -32.15 4.21 -9.27
CA SER A 943 -31.33 3.25 -8.54
C SER A 943 -29.93 3.75 -8.17
N SER A 944 -29.45 4.85 -8.75
CA SER A 944 -28.17 5.44 -8.33
C SER A 944 -28.26 6.15 -6.98
N LYS A 945 -29.48 6.47 -6.51
CA LYS A 945 -29.74 7.10 -5.21
C LYS A 945 -30.03 6.09 -4.10
N PHE A 946 -30.11 4.80 -4.43
CA PHE A 946 -30.38 3.76 -3.44
C PHE A 946 -29.17 3.61 -2.51
N LEU A 947 -29.41 3.70 -1.21
CA LEU A 947 -28.40 3.54 -0.16
C LEU A 947 -28.35 2.11 0.40
N PHE A 948 -28.82 1.10 -0.34
CA PHE A 948 -28.58 -0.28 0.07
C PHE A 948 -27.10 -0.47 0.30
N SER A 949 -26.78 -0.89 1.53
CA SER A 949 -25.56 -0.57 2.25
C SER A 949 -24.36 -0.32 1.33
N ASN A 950 -23.85 0.90 1.49
CA ASN A 950 -22.51 1.37 1.20
C ASN A 950 -22.32 2.31 -0.01
N ARG A 951 -22.27 3.63 0.25
CA ARG A 951 -21.18 4.50 -0.24
C ARG A 951 -21.26 5.90 0.35
N TYR A 952 -20.10 6.38 0.82
CA TYR A 952 -19.68 7.75 0.51
C TYR A 952 -19.25 7.76 -0.96
N TYR A 953 -19.74 8.74 -1.73
CA TYR A 953 -19.02 9.22 -2.90
C TYR A 953 -18.30 10.50 -2.49
N LYS A 954 -16.97 10.39 -2.35
CA LYS A 954 -16.04 11.45 -2.66
C LYS A 954 -14.91 10.76 -3.45
N TYR A 955 -14.79 11.15 -4.72
CA TYR A 955 -13.75 10.80 -5.70
C TYR A 955 -12.66 9.79 -5.25
N ASP A 956 -12.62 8.60 -5.86
CA ASP A 956 -11.82 7.44 -5.43
C ASP A 956 -11.16 6.74 -6.65
N TYR A 957 -9.87 7.05 -6.85
CA TYR A 957 -8.68 6.39 -7.45
C TYR A 957 -8.79 5.31 -8.55
N ARG A 958 -9.97 5.09 -9.13
CA ARG A 958 -10.29 4.00 -10.06
C ARG A 958 -10.34 4.40 -11.52
N PHE A 959 -9.41 5.23 -11.97
CA PHE A 959 -8.93 4.90 -13.30
C PHE A 959 -8.17 3.57 -13.13
N PRO A 960 -8.43 2.50 -13.93
CA PRO A 960 -7.31 1.62 -14.27
C PRO A 960 -6.13 2.52 -14.66
N TYR A 961 -4.92 2.02 -14.83
CA TYR A 961 -4.10 2.74 -15.81
C TYR A 961 -4.96 2.74 -17.12
N LYS A 962 -5.73 3.81 -17.39
CA LYS A 962 -5.91 4.30 -18.73
C LYS A 962 -4.45 4.53 -19.04
N ASN A 963 -3.86 3.54 -19.71
CA ASN A 963 -2.70 3.79 -20.48
C ASN A 963 -3.10 4.94 -21.40
N ARG A 964 -2.95 6.19 -20.97
CA ARG A 964 -2.93 7.32 -21.89
C ARG A 964 -1.80 7.12 -22.90
N VAL A 965 -0.81 6.28 -22.56
CA VAL A 965 0.20 5.75 -23.50
C VAL A 965 -0.33 4.71 -24.50
N ILE A 966 -1.49 4.07 -24.27
CA ILE A 966 -2.11 3.14 -25.24
C ILE A 966 -3.23 3.84 -26.03
N ASP A 967 -4.00 4.75 -25.42
CA ASP A 967 -5.08 5.45 -26.11
C ASP A 967 -4.63 6.74 -26.85
N GLU A 968 -3.52 7.39 -26.46
CA GLU A 968 -3.08 8.65 -27.09
C GLU A 968 -1.77 8.53 -27.90
N GLU A 969 -1.06 7.39 -27.86
CA GLU A 969 0.20 7.21 -28.63
C GLU A 969 0.27 5.91 -29.46
N ASN A 970 -0.87 5.51 -30.06
CA ASN A 970 -0.83 4.74 -31.32
C ASN A 970 -0.66 5.65 -32.56
N LEU A 971 -0.05 6.81 -32.36
CA LEU A 971 0.54 7.64 -33.41
C LEU A 971 2.02 7.82 -33.05
N GLU A 972 2.88 7.09 -33.76
CA GLU A 972 4.35 7.20 -33.78
C GLU A 972 5.23 6.32 -32.86
N PHE A 973 4.79 5.12 -32.44
CA PHE A 973 5.74 4.03 -32.05
C PHE A 973 6.58 3.48 -33.24
N LYS A 974 6.81 4.30 -34.26
CA LYS A 974 7.68 4.06 -35.42
C LYS A 974 9.02 4.79 -35.32
N LYS A 975 9.19 5.75 -34.39
CA LYS A 975 10.42 6.58 -34.31
C LYS A 975 11.45 6.17 -33.25
N PHE A 976 11.12 5.32 -32.28
CA PHE A 976 12.07 4.92 -31.23
C PHE A 976 13.02 3.76 -31.60
N LEU A 977 13.06 3.34 -32.87
CA LEU A 977 14.07 2.41 -33.39
C LEU A 977 15.32 3.10 -33.98
N GLU A 978 15.41 4.43 -33.96
CA GLU A 978 16.48 5.16 -34.63
C GLU A 978 17.57 5.69 -33.69
N THR A 979 18.09 4.84 -32.78
CA THR A 979 19.43 5.12 -32.25
C THR A 979 20.46 4.47 -33.18
N PRO A 980 21.56 5.16 -33.56
CA PRO A 980 22.62 4.57 -34.40
C PRO A 980 23.18 3.26 -33.84
N LYS A 981 23.11 3.08 -32.51
CA LYS A 981 23.49 1.85 -31.81
C LYS A 981 22.50 0.70 -32.08
N ALA A 982 21.19 0.95 -32.10
CA ALA A 982 20.19 -0.07 -32.43
C ALA A 982 20.20 -0.42 -33.92
N LYS A 983 20.39 0.57 -34.80
CA LYS A 983 20.50 0.35 -36.26
C LYS A 983 21.69 -0.55 -36.62
N LYS A 984 22.86 -0.30 -36.01
CA LYS A 984 24.06 -1.14 -36.18
C LYS A 984 23.88 -2.57 -35.62
N ILE A 985 23.19 -2.72 -34.49
CA ILE A 985 22.90 -4.05 -33.92
C ILE A 985 21.91 -4.84 -34.80
N ILE A 986 20.96 -4.16 -35.44
CA ILE A 986 20.00 -4.78 -36.36
C ILE A 986 20.69 -5.11 -37.70
N GLU A 987 21.49 -4.21 -38.26
CA GLU A 987 22.29 -4.46 -39.46
C GLU A 987 23.28 -5.61 -39.27
N ASP A 988 23.99 -5.67 -38.13
CA ASP A 988 24.90 -6.79 -37.81
C ASP A 988 24.14 -8.12 -37.61
N ARG A 989 22.88 -8.08 -37.13
CA ARG A 989 22.03 -9.27 -36.98
C ARG A 989 21.43 -9.73 -38.30
N GLU A 990 21.06 -8.80 -39.18
CA GLU A 990 20.55 -9.07 -40.53
C GLU A 990 21.68 -9.61 -41.43
N LEU A 991 22.88 -9.01 -41.39
CA LEU A 991 24.07 -9.53 -42.08
C LEU A 991 24.44 -10.95 -41.63
N LYS A 992 24.41 -11.23 -40.32
CA LYS A 992 24.63 -12.60 -39.80
C LYS A 992 23.53 -13.57 -40.19
N LYS A 993 22.30 -13.10 -40.39
CA LYS A 993 21.19 -13.93 -40.89
C LYS A 993 21.33 -14.22 -42.38
N GLU A 994 21.71 -13.22 -43.19
CA GLU A 994 21.98 -13.38 -44.62
C GLU A 994 23.17 -14.31 -44.86
N GLU A 995 24.24 -14.17 -44.09
CA GLU A 995 25.41 -15.07 -44.17
C GLU A 995 25.01 -16.52 -43.82
N LYS A 996 24.20 -16.72 -42.76
CA LYS A 996 23.65 -18.05 -42.43
C LYS A 996 22.71 -18.60 -43.51
N LYS A 997 21.98 -17.73 -44.20
CA LYS A 997 21.08 -18.12 -45.29
C LYS A 997 21.88 -18.53 -46.53
N ARG A 998 22.90 -17.74 -46.90
CA ARG A 998 23.83 -18.03 -48.00
C ARG A 998 24.59 -19.34 -47.78
N LEU A 999 25.11 -19.57 -46.58
CA LEU A 999 25.79 -20.82 -46.22
C LEU A 999 24.86 -22.04 -46.29
N LYS A 1000 23.58 -21.89 -45.94
CA LYS A 1000 22.57 -22.95 -46.09
C LYS A 1000 22.22 -23.21 -47.55
N GLU A 1001 22.19 -22.17 -48.38
CA GLU A 1001 21.88 -22.26 -49.80
C GLU A 1001 23.06 -22.88 -50.57
N GLU A 1002 24.29 -22.46 -50.28
CA GLU A 1002 25.52 -23.08 -50.79
C GLU A 1002 25.60 -24.57 -50.41
N ALA A 1003 25.26 -24.93 -49.17
CA ALA A 1003 25.21 -26.33 -48.75
C ALA A 1003 24.11 -27.14 -49.46
N LYS A 1004 22.99 -26.50 -49.82
CA LYS A 1004 21.90 -27.13 -50.57
C LYS A 1004 22.29 -27.37 -52.02
N ILE A 1005 22.92 -26.38 -52.67
CA ILE A 1005 23.44 -26.48 -54.04
C ILE A 1005 24.52 -27.56 -54.12
N LYS A 1006 25.42 -27.66 -53.13
CA LYS A 1006 26.45 -28.71 -53.09
C LYS A 1006 25.83 -30.12 -53.02
N LYS A 1007 24.79 -30.30 -52.21
CA LYS A 1007 24.03 -31.55 -52.14
C LYS A 1007 23.28 -31.89 -53.43
N GLU A 1008 22.75 -30.90 -54.14
CA GLU A 1008 22.09 -31.12 -55.43
C GLU A 1008 23.10 -31.47 -56.52
N GLN A 1009 24.28 -30.84 -56.54
CA GLN A 1009 25.37 -31.19 -57.46
C GLN A 1009 25.92 -32.59 -57.21
N GLU A 1010 26.04 -33.02 -55.96
CA GLU A 1010 26.42 -34.41 -55.62
C GLU A 1010 25.37 -35.41 -56.12
N LYS A 1011 24.08 -35.12 -55.93
CA LYS A 1011 22.99 -35.96 -56.47
C LYS A 1011 22.97 -36.01 -57.99
N LEU A 1012 23.28 -34.91 -58.68
CA LEU A 1012 23.40 -34.87 -60.14
C LEU A 1012 24.59 -35.72 -60.62
N LYS A 1013 25.75 -35.64 -59.96
CA LYS A 1013 26.90 -36.50 -60.27
C LYS A 1013 26.61 -37.99 -60.02
N GLU A 1014 25.89 -38.33 -58.96
CA GLU A 1014 25.44 -39.71 -58.73
C GLU A 1014 24.47 -40.19 -59.81
N LYS A 1015 23.59 -39.31 -60.30
CA LYS A 1015 22.63 -39.63 -61.35
C LYS A 1015 23.31 -39.79 -62.71
N GLU A 1016 24.30 -38.96 -63.04
CA GLU A 1016 25.13 -39.13 -64.24
C GLU A 1016 26.00 -40.39 -64.18
N SER A 1017 26.54 -40.74 -63.02
CA SER A 1017 27.26 -41.99 -62.80
C SER A 1017 26.37 -43.22 -62.98
N LYS A 1018 25.12 -43.16 -62.49
CA LYS A 1018 24.11 -44.20 -62.74
C LYS A 1018 23.72 -44.30 -64.21
N ASN A 1019 23.47 -43.19 -64.88
CA ASN A 1019 23.11 -43.19 -66.30
C ASN A 1019 24.26 -43.71 -67.18
N LYS A 1020 25.52 -43.36 -66.89
CA LYS A 1020 26.69 -43.96 -67.58
C LYS A 1020 26.80 -45.47 -67.34
N LYS A 1021 26.51 -45.95 -66.13
CA LYS A 1021 26.47 -47.39 -65.84
C LYS A 1021 25.33 -48.12 -66.56
N GLU A 1022 24.20 -47.45 -66.79
CA GLU A 1022 23.08 -48.00 -67.57
C GLU A 1022 23.33 -47.98 -69.08
N GLU A 1023 24.04 -46.96 -69.61
CA GLU A 1023 24.48 -46.93 -71.01
C GLU A 1023 25.52 -48.01 -71.33
N PHE A 1024 26.45 -48.29 -70.41
CA PHE A 1024 27.42 -49.39 -70.57
C PHE A 1024 26.74 -50.77 -70.51
N LYS A 1025 25.62 -50.93 -69.80
CA LYS A 1025 24.84 -52.18 -69.77
C LYS A 1025 23.94 -52.41 -71.00
N LYS A 1026 23.79 -51.41 -71.88
CA LYS A 1026 23.00 -51.53 -73.12
C LYS A 1026 23.86 -51.74 -74.38
N LYS A 1027 25.19 -51.83 -74.23
CA LYS A 1027 26.15 -52.03 -75.33
C LYS A 1027 26.97 -53.33 -75.25
N ASP A 1028 26.60 -54.24 -74.35
CA ASP A 1028 27.07 -55.63 -74.31
C ASP A 1028 25.94 -56.60 -74.70
#